data_AF-A0A6N8EKH7-F1
#
_entry.id   AF-A0A6N8EKH7-F1
#
_cell.length_a   1.000
_cell.length_b   1.000
_cell.length_c   1.000
_cell.angle_alpha   90.00
_cell.angle_beta   90.00
_cell.angle_gamma   90.00
#
_symmetry.space_group_name_H-M   'P 1'
#
loop_
_entity.id
_entity.type
_entity.pdbx_description
1 polymer ?
#
loop_
_entity_poly.entity_id
_entity_poly.type
_entity_poly.pdbx_seq_one_letter_code
_entity_poly.pdbx_strand_id
1 'polypeptide(L)'
;MLPPLETIPQEGRIPCWRRFESDWYRLRYPDVAELMAQHGYDDVQRFYEEIGCHRGHSPNRYFDEMWYRQAYPEVRRGLLERRWPSGFAHYCAGGYKRCSPHWLFDEAAYRRRYVALTGHYLAEQGFYNGYDHYLSYGEQHGFKAGPFCDVRLLRAMARRYEAWFGPEGLLASWLVLPSHIADAAPASWYFDAPWYLQTYPEVQEAIAAGEYSNALHHYLTNPTPEAFNPSPWFDEAYYRETSPDILPSLGGDGLRNGYEHFVRFGAHEGRSPAKGVDLHRYKQCPLVWFDCDGGVFESPFARFVAEKHGHATPAGIDDPAVLEDQTRQLFRDDAALALPLLARQKLDFRVWGMPEVSVIMVVHDQIDLTLQALASLRGNYDGAIELILVDSGSCDETTGLEALVEGAIILRHKVNIGYLLGCNEALAHVTAPAVLYLNNDIRLYPDALHHALKRLYRAETTGAVAARLVRTNMQLQEAGSIIWRDGATYGYRRQDDPNIPEASFTRDVDYGSAAFLLVKAGLLRRLGGYDTRYWPAYFEDTDLCVRLQKIGARIVYEPLAMVEHLEFGSSGQSGSHSLIQRHWKVFAQQHLEFLRHQQPRHIRNALLGRERRRPDRQRVLLIEDRIPLRGLGSGYVRSNDIVRALVALDYHVTVFPVMREQLPAFLLYRDFPEEVELAFDHDMSTLPAFLEERAGYYDLLWVGRTHNMARLLPVLNEASRFLPHCGSVLDTEVVAAPRTLLQQAVTGLLPDGTPAAPVKGEEYERALDALLTEELQSAHYCQQIIAVTEHDAELIRRAGYGNVMVLGHSMEIAPTPRPYAERRDILFLGAFHSEQSPNYDSMTWFVEEVLPHLKALPEDVCLHIAGYVHPSVDMTALGQHPRVEIIGPVEDLTALFDTYRVFVAPTRFAGGLPFKVQEAAARGVPMVVTDLLREEVGWQTEESLLSVPADEPMAFAVAVERLYNDEALWQRLRRSALKAVQKDTDPEHFRQALQHIMQASLG
;
A
#
# COMPACT_ATOMS: atom_id res chain seq x y z
N MET A 1 -11.25 0.13 -6.24
CA MET A 1 -12.60 -0.30 -6.68
C MET A 1 -12.93 0.39 -7.99
N LEU A 2 -13.34 -0.36 -9.02
CA LEU A 2 -14.02 0.25 -10.16
C LEU A 2 -15.44 0.64 -9.70
N PRO A 3 -15.98 1.80 -10.11
CA PRO A 3 -17.36 2.15 -9.81
C PRO A 3 -18.31 1.09 -10.40
N PRO A 4 -19.47 0.81 -9.77
CA PRO A 4 -20.48 -0.06 -10.35
C PRO A 4 -20.90 0.52 -11.71
N LEU A 5 -20.79 -0.30 -12.76
CA LEU A 5 -21.13 0.12 -14.12
C LEU A 5 -22.64 0.25 -14.25
N GLU A 6 -23.11 1.33 -14.87
CA GLU A 6 -24.51 1.45 -15.29
C GLU A 6 -24.79 0.39 -16.37
N THR A 7 -25.85 -0.40 -16.20
CA THR A 7 -26.27 -1.43 -17.15
C THR A 7 -26.59 -0.80 -18.51
N ILE A 8 -25.87 -1.21 -19.56
CA ILE A 8 -26.15 -0.79 -20.94
C ILE A 8 -27.29 -1.67 -21.49
N PRO A 9 -28.41 -1.11 -22.00
CA PRO A 9 -29.52 -1.90 -22.57
C PRO A 9 -29.08 -2.76 -23.77
N GLN A 10 -29.53 -4.04 -23.78
CA GLN A 10 -28.94 -5.14 -24.57
C GLN A 10 -29.50 -5.40 -25.98
N GLU A 11 -30.71 -4.99 -26.36
CA GLU A 11 -31.30 -5.51 -27.61
C GLU A 11 -30.77 -4.83 -28.89
N GLY A 12 -30.04 -5.60 -29.72
CA GLY A 12 -29.66 -5.21 -31.09
C GLY A 12 -28.32 -4.48 -31.23
N ARG A 13 -27.48 -4.41 -30.19
CA ARG A 13 -26.18 -3.73 -30.24
C ARG A 13 -25.17 -4.47 -31.12
N ILE A 14 -24.84 -3.89 -32.28
CA ILE A 14 -23.74 -4.37 -33.14
C ILE A 14 -22.44 -3.70 -32.68
N PRO A 15 -21.39 -4.45 -32.28
CA PRO A 15 -20.08 -3.92 -31.91
C PRO A 15 -19.50 -3.02 -33.01
N CYS A 16 -18.80 -1.94 -32.63
CA CYS A 16 -18.19 -1.02 -33.60
C CYS A 16 -17.23 -1.74 -34.57
N TRP A 17 -16.41 -2.67 -34.06
CA TRP A 17 -15.50 -3.48 -34.89
C TRP A 17 -16.21 -4.38 -35.91
N ARG A 18 -17.52 -4.63 -35.77
CA ARG A 18 -18.29 -5.46 -36.71
C ARG A 18 -18.94 -4.65 -37.84
N ARG A 19 -19.02 -3.32 -37.72
CA ARG A 19 -19.70 -2.45 -38.70
C ARG A 19 -18.80 -2.17 -39.89
N PHE A 20 -19.35 -2.11 -41.10
CA PHE A 20 -18.62 -1.64 -42.27
C PHE A 20 -18.59 -0.10 -42.31
N GLU A 21 -17.42 0.50 -42.52
CA GLU A 21 -17.27 1.96 -42.57
C GLU A 21 -17.01 2.44 -44.02
N SER A 22 -18.08 2.78 -44.74
CA SER A 22 -18.00 3.17 -46.16
C SER A 22 -17.06 4.34 -46.45
N ASP A 23 -17.08 5.39 -45.63
CA ASP A 23 -16.26 6.59 -45.85
C ASP A 23 -14.79 6.31 -45.55
N TRP A 24 -14.51 5.59 -44.46
CA TRP A 24 -13.15 5.14 -44.14
C TRP A 24 -12.60 4.20 -45.21
N TYR A 25 -13.40 3.25 -45.68
CA TYR A 25 -12.98 2.26 -46.68
C TYR A 25 -12.57 2.91 -48.00
N ARG A 26 -13.35 3.88 -48.48
CA ARG A 26 -13.01 4.66 -49.70
C ARG A 26 -11.75 5.50 -49.51
N LEU A 27 -11.54 6.05 -48.33
CA LEU A 27 -10.34 6.82 -48.02
C LEU A 27 -9.09 5.93 -47.93
N ARG A 28 -9.23 4.75 -47.34
CA ARG A 28 -8.12 3.80 -47.13
C ARG A 28 -7.66 3.14 -48.43
N TYR A 29 -8.58 2.88 -49.35
CA TYR A 29 -8.30 2.20 -50.63
C TYR A 29 -8.70 3.08 -51.82
N PRO A 30 -7.82 4.01 -52.26
CA PRO A 30 -8.14 5.02 -53.27
C PRO A 30 -8.50 4.42 -54.65
N ASP A 31 -8.04 3.22 -54.94
CA ASP A 31 -8.30 2.46 -56.17
C ASP A 31 -9.70 1.82 -56.21
N VAL A 32 -10.41 1.74 -55.07
CA VAL A 32 -11.74 1.13 -54.98
C VAL A 32 -12.75 1.80 -55.89
N ALA A 33 -12.70 3.13 -56.03
CA ALA A 33 -13.64 3.84 -56.90
C ALA A 33 -13.52 3.40 -58.38
N GLU A 34 -12.29 3.18 -58.85
CA GLU A 34 -12.04 2.69 -60.20
C GLU A 34 -12.42 1.21 -60.33
N LEU A 35 -12.06 0.38 -59.35
CA LEU A 35 -12.39 -1.05 -59.33
C LEU A 35 -13.90 -1.31 -59.27
N MET A 36 -14.65 -0.52 -58.49
CA MET A 36 -16.11 -0.59 -58.42
C MET A 36 -16.72 -0.29 -59.79
N ALA A 37 -16.24 0.75 -60.48
CA ALA A 37 -16.70 1.09 -61.83
C ALA A 37 -16.37 0.00 -62.86
N GLN A 38 -15.18 -0.59 -62.79
CA GLN A 38 -14.76 -1.68 -63.69
C GLN A 38 -15.59 -2.96 -63.50
N HIS A 39 -16.02 -3.25 -62.27
CA HIS A 39 -16.78 -4.45 -61.93
C HIS A 39 -18.30 -4.23 -61.81
N GLY A 40 -18.80 -3.01 -62.03
CA GLY A 40 -20.23 -2.68 -62.05
C GLY A 40 -20.91 -2.63 -60.69
N TYR A 41 -20.22 -2.19 -59.63
CA TYR A 41 -20.77 -2.04 -58.28
C TYR A 41 -21.09 -0.57 -57.97
N ASP A 42 -22.31 -0.30 -57.51
CA ASP A 42 -22.74 1.02 -57.03
C ASP A 42 -22.72 1.14 -55.49
N ASP A 43 -22.65 -0.01 -54.79
CA ASP A 43 -22.57 -0.11 -53.34
C ASP A 43 -21.18 -0.63 -52.92
N VAL A 44 -20.48 0.17 -52.11
CA VAL A 44 -19.11 -0.10 -51.66
C VAL A 44 -19.06 -1.23 -50.64
N GLN A 45 -20.11 -1.42 -49.83
CA GLN A 45 -20.18 -2.54 -48.89
C GLN A 45 -20.32 -3.85 -49.67
N ARG A 46 -21.23 -3.89 -50.65
CA ARG A 46 -21.38 -5.05 -51.53
C ARG A 46 -20.10 -5.36 -52.32
N PHE A 47 -19.39 -4.33 -52.79
CA PHE A 47 -18.07 -4.52 -53.42
C PHE A 47 -17.06 -5.14 -52.44
N TYR A 48 -17.04 -4.70 -51.18
CA TYR A 48 -16.18 -5.31 -50.16
C TYR A 48 -16.51 -6.79 -49.95
N GLU A 49 -17.79 -7.12 -49.76
CA GLU A 49 -18.26 -8.48 -49.48
C GLU A 49 -17.96 -9.46 -50.63
N GLU A 50 -18.02 -9.00 -51.88
CA GLU A 50 -17.80 -9.85 -53.07
C GLU A 50 -16.35 -9.83 -53.60
N ILE A 51 -15.60 -8.74 -53.40
CA ILE A 51 -14.25 -8.56 -53.99
C ILE A 51 -13.23 -8.09 -52.95
N GLY A 52 -13.54 -7.04 -52.19
CA GLY A 52 -12.59 -6.40 -51.29
C GLY A 52 -12.04 -7.32 -50.19
N CYS A 53 -12.89 -8.13 -49.58
CA CYS A 53 -12.50 -9.06 -48.52
C CYS A 53 -11.48 -10.10 -49.03
N HIS A 54 -11.61 -10.54 -50.28
CA HIS A 54 -10.70 -11.49 -50.91
C HIS A 54 -9.36 -10.85 -51.31
N ARG A 55 -9.34 -9.53 -51.52
CA ARG A 55 -8.11 -8.75 -51.74
C ARG A 55 -7.36 -8.46 -50.44
N GLY A 56 -7.88 -8.88 -49.28
CA GLY A 56 -7.29 -8.60 -47.98
C GLY A 56 -7.54 -7.17 -47.51
N HIS A 57 -8.62 -6.53 -47.99
CA HIS A 57 -9.02 -5.23 -47.46
C HIS A 57 -9.63 -5.40 -46.06
N SER A 58 -9.39 -4.43 -45.19
CA SER A 58 -10.09 -4.27 -43.93
C SER A 58 -11.45 -3.60 -44.17
N PRO A 59 -12.51 -3.97 -43.42
CA PRO A 59 -13.85 -3.39 -43.58
C PRO A 59 -14.06 -2.07 -42.82
N ASN A 60 -13.22 -1.81 -41.81
CA ASN A 60 -13.28 -0.65 -40.93
C ASN A 60 -11.91 -0.43 -40.26
N ARG A 61 -11.78 0.66 -39.52
CA ARG A 61 -10.55 1.05 -38.81
C ARG A 61 -10.17 0.16 -37.62
N TYR A 62 -11.09 -0.63 -37.09
CA TYR A 62 -10.91 -1.41 -35.86
C TYR A 62 -10.38 -2.82 -36.11
N PHE A 63 -10.22 -3.22 -37.38
CA PHE A 63 -9.72 -4.53 -37.77
C PHE A 63 -8.61 -4.40 -38.82
N ASP A 64 -7.46 -5.03 -38.58
CA ASP A 64 -6.34 -5.04 -39.53
C ASP A 64 -6.22 -6.41 -40.19
N GLU A 65 -6.74 -6.53 -41.41
CA GLU A 65 -6.78 -7.80 -42.16
C GLU A 65 -5.39 -8.32 -42.52
N MET A 66 -4.45 -7.43 -42.84
CA MET A 66 -3.10 -7.84 -43.22
C MET A 66 -2.34 -8.38 -42.01
N TRP A 67 -2.34 -7.62 -40.92
CA TRP A 67 -1.70 -8.03 -39.67
C TRP A 67 -2.34 -9.29 -39.10
N TYR A 68 -3.68 -9.37 -39.05
CA TYR A 68 -4.39 -10.51 -38.47
C TYR A 68 -4.04 -11.83 -39.18
N ARG A 69 -3.90 -11.80 -40.51
CA ARG A 69 -3.50 -12.98 -41.30
C ARG A 69 -2.05 -13.41 -41.06
N GLN A 70 -1.19 -12.48 -40.66
CA GLN A 70 0.21 -12.76 -40.34
C GLN A 70 0.36 -13.25 -38.91
N ALA A 71 -0.36 -12.61 -37.97
CA ALA A 71 -0.34 -12.94 -36.55
C ALA A 71 -0.93 -14.33 -36.24
N TYR A 72 -1.89 -14.81 -37.06
CA TYR A 72 -2.59 -16.08 -36.86
C TYR A 72 -2.40 -17.06 -38.04
N PRO A 73 -1.35 -17.90 -38.02
CA PRO A 73 -1.04 -18.85 -39.11
C PRO A 73 -2.19 -19.81 -39.45
N GLU A 74 -3.02 -20.18 -38.47
CA GLU A 74 -4.20 -21.02 -38.63
C GLU A 74 -5.29 -20.36 -39.48
N VAL A 75 -5.42 -19.03 -39.37
CA VAL A 75 -6.34 -18.23 -40.18
C VAL A 75 -5.84 -18.20 -41.62
N ARG A 76 -4.53 -18.00 -41.81
CA ARG A 76 -3.89 -18.07 -43.13
C ARG A 76 -4.10 -19.43 -43.79
N ARG A 77 -3.96 -20.53 -43.04
CA ARG A 77 -4.23 -21.88 -43.52
C ARG A 77 -5.72 -22.05 -43.89
N GLY A 78 -6.63 -21.58 -43.04
CA GLY A 78 -8.07 -21.62 -43.29
C GLY A 78 -8.50 -20.84 -44.53
N LEU A 79 -7.84 -19.72 -44.83
CA LEU A 79 -8.04 -18.93 -46.05
C LEU A 79 -7.60 -19.71 -47.30
N LEU A 80 -6.42 -20.34 -47.27
CA LEU A 80 -5.92 -21.18 -48.38
C LEU A 80 -6.83 -22.39 -48.64
N GLU A 81 -7.38 -22.97 -47.58
CA GLU A 81 -8.35 -24.06 -47.63
C GLU A 81 -9.80 -23.61 -47.95
N ARG A 82 -10.02 -22.31 -48.18
CA ARG A 82 -11.34 -21.71 -48.47
C ARG A 82 -12.40 -21.95 -47.39
N ARG A 83 -11.99 -22.13 -46.12
CA ARG A 83 -12.91 -22.22 -44.97
C ARG A 83 -13.57 -20.86 -44.66
N TRP A 84 -12.87 -19.77 -44.93
CA TRP A 84 -13.33 -18.40 -44.70
C TRP A 84 -12.95 -17.50 -45.89
N PRO A 85 -13.76 -16.49 -46.23
CA PRO A 85 -13.48 -15.58 -47.34
C PRO A 85 -12.41 -14.52 -47.00
N SER A 86 -12.26 -14.16 -45.73
CA SER A 86 -11.28 -13.20 -45.18
C SER A 86 -10.98 -13.50 -43.71
N GLY A 87 -9.91 -12.91 -43.17
CA GLY A 87 -9.60 -12.93 -41.75
C GLY A 87 -10.69 -12.27 -40.91
N PHE A 88 -11.29 -11.17 -41.40
CA PHE A 88 -12.43 -10.52 -40.76
C PHE A 88 -13.65 -11.44 -40.64
N ALA A 89 -13.93 -12.23 -41.68
CA ALA A 89 -15.03 -13.20 -41.64
C ALA A 89 -14.76 -14.30 -40.59
N HIS A 90 -13.53 -14.78 -40.49
CA HIS A 90 -13.11 -15.69 -39.42
C HIS A 90 -13.30 -15.04 -38.03
N TYR A 91 -12.87 -13.79 -37.88
CA TYR A 91 -13.02 -13.04 -36.63
C TYR A 91 -14.48 -12.96 -36.20
N CYS A 92 -15.38 -12.56 -37.10
CA CYS A 92 -16.82 -12.46 -36.86
C CYS A 92 -17.48 -13.82 -36.56
N ALA A 93 -17.01 -14.90 -37.17
CA ALA A 93 -17.55 -16.24 -36.98
C ALA A 93 -17.21 -16.86 -35.60
N GLY A 94 -16.21 -16.31 -34.90
CA GLY A 94 -15.83 -16.77 -33.56
C GLY A 94 -14.39 -16.43 -33.15
N GLY A 95 -13.56 -15.94 -34.08
CA GLY A 95 -12.18 -15.52 -33.78
C GLY A 95 -12.10 -14.42 -32.72
N TYR A 96 -13.12 -13.57 -32.56
CA TYR A 96 -13.17 -12.53 -31.54
C TYR A 96 -13.03 -13.02 -30.10
N LYS A 97 -13.24 -14.31 -29.84
CA LYS A 97 -13.11 -14.92 -28.51
C LYS A 97 -11.66 -15.19 -28.10
N ARG A 98 -10.74 -15.30 -29.07
CA ARG A 98 -9.38 -15.82 -28.84
C ARG A 98 -8.29 -15.03 -29.52
N CYS A 99 -8.64 -14.25 -30.53
CA CYS A 99 -7.70 -13.46 -31.31
C CYS A 99 -7.93 -11.97 -31.04
N SER A 100 -6.85 -11.20 -31.04
CA SER A 100 -6.92 -9.75 -31.13
C SER A 100 -7.21 -9.34 -32.57
N PRO A 101 -8.08 -8.34 -32.83
CA PRO A 101 -8.40 -7.90 -34.19
C PRO A 101 -7.41 -6.87 -34.77
N HIS A 102 -6.57 -6.28 -33.93
CA HIS A 102 -5.74 -5.14 -34.29
C HIS A 102 -4.41 -5.14 -33.52
N TRP A 103 -3.33 -4.72 -34.16
CA TRP A 103 -1.96 -4.68 -33.60
C TRP A 103 -1.76 -3.71 -32.42
N LEU A 104 -2.75 -2.87 -32.09
CA LEU A 104 -2.70 -1.91 -30.96
C LEU A 104 -3.38 -2.45 -29.70
N PHE A 105 -4.05 -3.59 -29.81
CA PHE A 105 -4.83 -4.15 -28.73
C PHE A 105 -4.47 -5.61 -28.53
N ASP A 106 -4.14 -5.95 -27.29
CA ASP A 106 -3.86 -7.32 -26.87
C ASP A 106 -4.98 -7.73 -25.91
N GLU A 107 -5.92 -8.55 -26.38
CA GLU A 107 -7.07 -9.03 -25.61
C GLU A 107 -6.61 -9.76 -24.33
N ALA A 108 -5.55 -10.56 -24.44
CA ALA A 108 -5.02 -11.28 -23.28
C ALA A 108 -4.38 -10.30 -22.29
N ALA A 109 -3.55 -9.37 -22.75
CA ALA A 109 -2.94 -8.36 -21.87
C ALA A 109 -3.98 -7.44 -21.22
N TYR A 110 -5.02 -7.05 -21.96
CA TYR A 110 -6.11 -6.23 -21.43
C TYR A 110 -6.86 -6.95 -20.31
N ARG A 111 -7.21 -8.23 -20.52
CA ARG A 111 -7.90 -9.04 -19.50
C ARG A 111 -7.01 -9.41 -18.32
N ARG A 112 -5.71 -9.62 -18.54
CA ARG A 112 -4.71 -9.76 -17.45
C ARG A 112 -4.63 -8.50 -16.61
N ARG A 113 -4.63 -7.31 -17.24
CA ARG A 113 -4.60 -6.03 -16.53
C ARG A 113 -5.87 -5.79 -15.73
N TYR A 114 -7.01 -6.17 -16.27
CA TYR A 114 -8.33 -5.96 -15.69
C TYR A 114 -8.97 -7.31 -15.37
N VAL A 115 -8.43 -8.01 -14.37
CA VAL A 115 -8.80 -9.39 -14.00
C VAL A 115 -10.30 -9.59 -13.71
N ALA A 116 -11.00 -8.51 -13.33
CA ALA A 116 -12.44 -8.50 -13.12
C ALA A 116 -13.26 -8.69 -14.41
N LEU A 117 -12.68 -8.45 -15.60
CA LEU A 117 -13.33 -8.65 -16.89
C LEU A 117 -13.33 -10.14 -17.29
N THR A 118 -14.09 -10.94 -16.53
CA THR A 118 -14.32 -12.35 -16.82
C THR A 118 -15.20 -12.52 -18.06
N GLY A 119 -15.19 -13.72 -18.65
CA GLY A 119 -16.05 -14.01 -19.81
C GLY A 119 -17.54 -13.90 -19.46
N HIS A 120 -17.89 -14.29 -18.24
CA HIS A 120 -19.24 -14.16 -17.69
C HIS A 120 -19.63 -12.68 -17.53
N TYR A 121 -18.79 -11.87 -16.88
CA TYR A 121 -19.03 -10.44 -16.68
C TYR A 121 -19.24 -9.71 -18.00
N LEU A 122 -18.36 -9.94 -18.99
CA LEU A 122 -18.49 -9.32 -20.30
C LEU A 122 -19.83 -9.70 -20.96
N ALA A 123 -20.24 -10.97 -20.87
CA ALA A 123 -21.51 -11.44 -21.41
C ALA A 123 -22.73 -10.84 -20.69
N GLU A 124 -22.73 -10.79 -19.36
CA GLU A 124 -23.80 -10.14 -18.57
C GLU A 124 -23.95 -8.66 -18.93
N GLN A 125 -22.83 -7.95 -19.09
CA GLN A 125 -22.83 -6.54 -19.49
C GLN A 125 -23.08 -6.33 -21.00
N GLY A 126 -23.25 -7.40 -21.78
CA GLY A 126 -23.57 -7.33 -23.21
C GLY A 126 -22.37 -7.00 -24.12
N PHE A 127 -21.13 -7.21 -23.66
CA PHE A 127 -19.91 -7.11 -24.46
C PHE A 127 -19.51 -8.45 -25.06
N TYR A 128 -18.97 -8.43 -26.28
CA TYR A 128 -18.54 -9.65 -26.96
C TYR A 128 -17.14 -10.14 -26.52
N ASN A 129 -16.26 -9.21 -26.14
CA ASN A 129 -14.89 -9.45 -25.67
C ASN A 129 -14.34 -8.18 -25.00
N GLY A 130 -13.10 -8.24 -24.50
CA GLY A 130 -12.41 -7.10 -23.91
C GLY A 130 -12.22 -5.93 -24.90
N TYR A 131 -11.99 -6.22 -26.18
CA TYR A 131 -11.90 -5.19 -27.22
C TYR A 131 -13.20 -4.40 -27.41
N ASP A 132 -14.34 -5.09 -27.46
CA ASP A 132 -15.67 -4.46 -27.53
C ASP A 132 -15.94 -3.60 -26.30
N HIS A 133 -15.60 -4.11 -25.11
CA HIS A 133 -15.65 -3.37 -23.86
C HIS A 133 -14.79 -2.11 -23.91
N TYR A 134 -13.53 -2.22 -24.35
CA TYR A 134 -12.61 -1.08 -24.42
C TYR A 134 -13.14 0.03 -25.34
N LEU A 135 -13.54 -0.33 -26.56
CA LEU A 135 -14.02 0.62 -27.56
C LEU A 135 -15.36 1.27 -27.16
N SER A 136 -16.20 0.55 -26.42
CA SER A 136 -17.54 1.02 -26.07
C SER A 136 -17.62 1.76 -24.74
N TYR A 137 -16.74 1.41 -23.80
CA TYR A 137 -16.82 1.84 -22.41
C TYR A 137 -15.44 2.19 -21.84
N GLY A 138 -14.44 1.33 -22.06
CA GLY A 138 -13.14 1.42 -21.41
C GLY A 138 -12.39 2.72 -21.67
N GLU A 139 -12.30 3.20 -22.92
CA GLU A 139 -11.56 4.43 -23.24
C GLU A 139 -12.10 5.65 -22.47
N GLN A 140 -13.44 5.81 -22.44
CA GLN A 140 -14.10 6.93 -21.78
C GLN A 140 -13.89 6.92 -20.26
N HIS A 141 -13.69 5.73 -19.68
CA HIS A 141 -13.51 5.52 -18.24
C HIS A 141 -12.05 5.30 -17.85
N GLY A 142 -11.10 5.62 -18.73
CA GLY A 142 -9.67 5.63 -18.43
C GLY A 142 -9.02 4.24 -18.40
N PHE A 143 -9.68 3.20 -18.92
CA PHE A 143 -9.02 1.94 -19.20
C PHE A 143 -7.98 2.16 -20.30
N LYS A 144 -6.90 1.39 -20.29
CA LYS A 144 -5.82 1.45 -21.27
C LYS A 144 -5.91 0.25 -22.20
N ALA A 145 -5.86 0.49 -23.51
CA ALA A 145 -5.82 -0.57 -24.52
C ALA A 145 -4.54 -1.40 -24.45
N GLY A 146 -3.41 -0.76 -24.13
CA GLY A 146 -2.09 -1.38 -24.09
C GLY A 146 -0.98 -0.33 -23.95
N PRO A 147 0.28 -0.76 -23.90
CA PRO A 147 1.42 0.14 -23.65
C PRO A 147 1.64 1.15 -24.78
N PHE A 148 1.21 0.85 -26.01
CA PHE A 148 1.39 1.70 -27.19
C PHE A 148 0.28 2.75 -27.40
N CYS A 149 -0.59 2.97 -26.41
CA CYS A 149 -1.65 3.98 -26.46
C CYS A 149 -1.76 4.71 -25.11
N ASP A 150 -1.12 5.88 -24.99
CA ASP A 150 -1.28 6.75 -23.81
C ASP A 150 -2.32 7.85 -24.10
N VAL A 151 -3.45 7.76 -23.39
CA VAL A 151 -4.58 8.70 -23.52
C VAL A 151 -4.16 10.16 -23.28
N ARG A 152 -3.16 10.45 -22.44
CA ARG A 152 -2.70 11.83 -22.20
C ARG A 152 -1.96 12.39 -23.41
N LEU A 153 -1.13 11.56 -24.05
CA LEU A 153 -0.42 11.93 -25.27
C LEU A 153 -1.43 12.15 -26.41
N LEU A 154 -2.41 11.26 -26.56
CA LEU A 154 -3.48 11.44 -27.55
C LEU A 154 -4.32 12.68 -27.28
N ARG A 155 -4.63 13.01 -26.01
CA ARG A 155 -5.32 14.26 -25.66
C ARG A 155 -4.48 15.49 -25.99
N ALA A 156 -3.17 15.45 -25.77
CA ALA A 156 -2.27 16.54 -26.14
C ALA A 156 -2.23 16.74 -27.66
N MET A 157 -2.19 15.64 -28.41
CA MET A 157 -2.28 15.65 -29.87
C MET A 157 -3.63 16.19 -30.35
N ALA A 158 -4.74 15.77 -29.73
CA ALA A 158 -6.09 16.25 -30.04
C ALA A 158 -6.23 17.76 -29.85
N ARG A 159 -5.61 18.35 -28.81
CA ARG A 159 -5.58 19.81 -28.63
C ARG A 159 -4.83 20.54 -29.74
N ARG A 160 -3.80 19.90 -30.32
CA ARG A 160 -2.99 20.49 -31.40
C ARG A 160 -3.64 20.32 -32.77
N TYR A 161 -4.38 19.22 -32.96
CA TYR A 161 -4.99 18.82 -34.24
C TYR A 161 -6.50 18.60 -34.09
N GLU A 162 -7.20 19.54 -33.46
CA GLU A 162 -8.62 19.42 -33.07
C GLU A 162 -9.54 18.98 -34.23
N ALA A 163 -9.28 19.48 -35.45
CA ALA A 163 -10.05 19.14 -36.65
C ALA A 163 -10.05 17.64 -37.02
N TRP A 164 -9.14 16.85 -36.46
CA TRP A 164 -8.98 15.43 -36.76
C TRP A 164 -9.49 14.50 -35.65
N PHE A 165 -9.90 15.04 -34.50
CA PHE A 165 -10.40 14.25 -33.37
C PHE A 165 -11.90 14.48 -33.17
N GLY A 166 -12.68 13.41 -33.37
CA GLY A 166 -14.14 13.44 -33.37
C GLY A 166 -14.79 12.79 -32.14
N PRO A 167 -16.13 12.72 -32.10
CA PRO A 167 -16.88 12.11 -30.99
C PRO A 167 -16.68 10.59 -30.87
N GLU A 168 -16.07 9.96 -31.88
CA GLU A 168 -15.81 8.53 -31.97
C GLU A 168 -14.78 8.00 -30.95
N GLY A 169 -14.06 8.89 -30.26
CA GLY A 169 -13.01 8.54 -29.30
C GLY A 169 -11.59 8.89 -29.76
N LEU A 170 -10.63 8.86 -28.84
CA LEU A 170 -9.25 9.29 -29.10
C LEU A 170 -8.48 8.29 -29.95
N LEU A 171 -8.58 7.00 -29.61
CA LEU A 171 -7.96 5.92 -30.37
C LEU A 171 -8.60 5.81 -31.77
N ALA A 172 -9.94 5.86 -31.85
CA ALA A 172 -10.65 5.79 -33.12
C ALA A 172 -10.29 6.93 -34.07
N SER A 173 -10.06 8.13 -33.53
CA SER A 173 -9.57 9.28 -34.28
C SER A 173 -8.11 9.14 -34.68
N TRP A 174 -7.25 8.66 -33.76
CA TRP A 174 -5.82 8.48 -34.02
C TRP A 174 -5.54 7.45 -35.14
N LEU A 175 -6.31 6.36 -35.18
CA LEU A 175 -6.18 5.29 -36.18
C LEU A 175 -6.36 5.75 -37.64
N VAL A 176 -7.00 6.90 -37.86
CA VAL A 176 -7.28 7.43 -39.21
C VAL A 176 -6.48 8.69 -39.54
N LEU A 177 -5.57 9.09 -38.66
CA LEU A 177 -4.72 10.24 -38.90
C LEU A 177 -3.79 9.99 -40.10
N PRO A 178 -3.62 10.98 -40.99
CA PRO A 178 -2.52 10.97 -41.94
C PRO A 178 -1.18 10.79 -41.22
N SER A 179 -0.26 10.02 -41.80
CA SER A 179 1.05 9.70 -41.18
C SER A 179 1.82 10.94 -40.72
N HIS A 180 1.83 12.02 -41.51
CA HIS A 180 2.48 13.28 -41.13
C HIS A 180 1.92 13.95 -39.87
N ILE A 181 0.73 13.55 -39.40
CA ILE A 181 0.14 13.98 -38.12
C ILE A 181 0.34 12.87 -37.07
N ALA A 182 0.05 11.61 -37.41
CA ALA A 182 0.19 10.48 -36.49
C ALA A 182 1.63 10.34 -35.95
N ASP A 183 2.62 10.60 -36.81
CA ASP A 183 4.05 10.49 -36.50
C ASP A 183 4.68 11.81 -36.03
N ALA A 184 3.90 12.90 -35.94
CA ALA A 184 4.39 14.21 -35.51
C ALA A 184 4.74 14.28 -34.02
N ALA A 185 4.21 13.35 -33.21
CA ALA A 185 4.51 13.22 -31.80
C ALA A 185 4.28 11.77 -31.32
N PRO A 186 4.91 11.35 -30.21
CA PRO A 186 4.69 10.02 -29.64
C PRO A 186 3.23 9.78 -29.24
N ALA A 187 2.68 8.61 -29.60
CA ALA A 187 1.38 8.13 -29.10
C ALA A 187 1.52 7.35 -27.78
N SER A 188 2.77 7.04 -27.39
CA SER A 188 3.13 6.27 -26.20
C SER A 188 4.55 6.62 -25.73
N TRP A 189 4.84 6.37 -24.45
CA TRP A 189 6.20 6.43 -23.90
C TRP A 189 7.10 5.27 -24.32
N TYR A 190 6.55 4.27 -25.00
CA TYR A 190 7.25 3.08 -25.49
C TYR A 190 7.60 3.17 -26.99
N PHE A 191 7.28 4.28 -27.67
CA PHE A 191 7.67 4.44 -29.08
C PHE A 191 7.82 5.91 -29.45
N ASP A 192 8.99 6.27 -29.98
CA ASP A 192 9.30 7.64 -30.42
C ASP A 192 9.27 7.72 -31.95
N ALA A 193 8.11 8.05 -32.51
CA ALA A 193 7.90 8.10 -33.96
C ALA A 193 8.82 9.10 -34.69
N PRO A 194 8.98 10.36 -34.21
CA PRO A 194 9.94 11.29 -34.81
C PRO A 194 11.37 10.75 -34.86
N TRP A 195 11.87 10.19 -33.76
CA TRP A 195 13.22 9.63 -33.71
C TRP A 195 13.35 8.39 -34.61
N TYR A 196 12.32 7.54 -34.64
CA TYR A 196 12.29 6.33 -35.44
C TYR A 196 12.42 6.61 -36.94
N LEU A 197 11.62 7.56 -37.46
CA LEU A 197 11.69 7.95 -38.87
C LEU A 197 12.99 8.68 -39.23
N GLN A 198 13.58 9.41 -38.28
CA GLN A 198 14.89 10.02 -38.48
C GLN A 198 16.01 8.95 -38.56
N THR A 199 15.88 7.87 -37.77
CA THR A 199 16.87 6.80 -37.68
C THR A 199 16.77 5.82 -38.84
N TYR A 200 15.55 5.56 -39.34
CA TYR A 200 15.24 4.59 -40.40
C TYR A 200 14.50 5.26 -41.57
N PRO A 201 15.19 6.04 -42.44
CA PRO A 201 14.57 6.74 -43.57
C PRO A 201 13.83 5.82 -44.55
N GLU A 202 14.26 4.57 -44.69
CA GLU A 202 13.61 3.55 -45.51
C GLU A 202 12.15 3.28 -45.09
N VAL A 203 11.82 3.49 -43.81
CA VAL A 203 10.46 3.34 -43.30
C VAL A 203 9.56 4.45 -43.84
N GLN A 204 10.09 5.66 -43.99
CA GLN A 204 9.33 6.79 -44.55
C GLN A 204 8.94 6.52 -46.00
N GLU A 205 9.82 5.89 -46.77
CA GLU A 205 9.54 5.46 -48.14
C GLU A 205 8.44 4.39 -48.19
N ALA A 206 8.49 3.40 -47.29
CA ALA A 206 7.47 2.35 -47.19
C ALA A 206 6.09 2.91 -46.78
N ILE A 207 6.04 3.89 -45.87
CA ILE A 207 4.80 4.59 -45.50
C ILE A 207 4.26 5.40 -46.69
N ALA A 208 5.14 6.11 -47.42
CA ALA A 208 4.75 6.88 -48.60
C ALA A 208 4.25 5.99 -49.76
N ALA A 209 4.80 4.78 -49.89
CA ALA A 209 4.33 3.75 -50.81
C ALA A 209 3.00 3.08 -50.39
N GLY A 210 2.49 3.41 -49.19
CA GLY A 210 1.24 2.88 -48.65
C GLY A 210 1.35 1.49 -48.03
N GLU A 211 2.57 0.95 -47.87
CA GLU A 211 2.82 -0.37 -47.26
C GLU A 211 2.47 -0.38 -45.76
N TYR A 212 2.68 0.74 -45.08
CA TYR A 212 2.36 0.94 -43.67
C TYR A 212 1.60 2.24 -43.44
N SER A 213 0.66 2.25 -42.49
CA SER A 213 -0.15 3.43 -42.18
C SER A 213 0.63 4.56 -41.49
N ASN A 214 1.60 4.22 -40.63
CA ASN A 214 2.43 5.14 -39.86
C ASN A 214 3.66 4.41 -39.29
N ALA A 215 4.56 5.13 -38.60
CA ALA A 215 5.81 4.58 -38.07
C ALA A 215 5.58 3.50 -37.01
N LEU A 216 4.59 3.69 -36.13
CA LEU A 216 4.27 2.71 -35.09
C LEU A 216 3.72 1.41 -35.70
N HIS A 217 2.89 1.51 -36.74
CA HIS A 217 2.43 0.34 -37.49
C HIS A 217 3.60 -0.42 -38.09
N HIS A 218 4.55 0.26 -38.75
CA HIS A 218 5.76 -0.39 -39.25
C HIS A 218 6.51 -1.11 -38.14
N TYR A 219 6.77 -0.45 -37.02
CA TYR A 219 7.51 -1.06 -35.91
C TYR A 219 6.81 -2.32 -35.39
N LEU A 220 5.48 -2.30 -35.22
CA LEU A 220 4.73 -3.41 -34.65
C LEU A 220 4.44 -4.56 -35.62
N THR A 221 4.53 -4.35 -36.95
CA THR A 221 4.14 -5.36 -37.94
C THR A 221 5.24 -5.78 -38.92
N ASN A 222 6.40 -5.13 -38.94
CA ASN A 222 7.50 -5.51 -39.83
C ASN A 222 8.02 -6.96 -39.55
N PRO A 223 8.57 -7.64 -40.57
CA PRO A 223 9.02 -9.03 -40.46
C PRO A 223 10.40 -9.20 -39.79
N THR A 224 11.15 -8.12 -39.57
CA THR A 224 12.52 -8.16 -39.00
C THR A 224 12.65 -7.26 -37.77
N PRO A 225 11.89 -7.55 -36.70
CA PRO A 225 11.75 -6.66 -35.54
C PRO A 225 13.04 -6.40 -34.77
N GLU A 226 14.00 -7.33 -34.85
CA GLU A 226 15.30 -7.21 -34.18
C GLU A 226 16.23 -6.17 -34.85
N ALA A 227 15.93 -5.75 -36.08
CA ALA A 227 16.72 -4.77 -36.82
C ALA A 227 16.38 -3.32 -36.44
N PHE A 228 15.31 -3.10 -35.67
CA PHE A 228 14.75 -1.79 -35.40
C PHE A 228 14.63 -1.55 -33.89
N ASN A 229 15.22 -0.46 -33.40
CA ASN A 229 14.98 0.03 -32.05
C ASN A 229 13.75 0.96 -32.06
N PRO A 230 12.88 0.95 -31.04
CA PRO A 230 11.65 1.74 -30.99
C PRO A 230 11.86 3.19 -30.52
N SER A 231 12.98 3.46 -29.87
CA SER A 231 13.30 4.75 -29.25
C SER A 231 14.81 4.84 -28.97
N PRO A 232 15.37 6.03 -28.69
CA PRO A 232 16.78 6.14 -28.31
C PRO A 232 17.12 5.56 -26.94
N TRP A 233 16.11 5.16 -26.14
CA TRP A 233 16.29 4.66 -24.78
C TRP A 233 16.18 3.14 -24.66
N PHE A 234 16.05 2.42 -25.78
CA PHE A 234 16.08 0.97 -25.82
C PHE A 234 17.03 0.48 -26.92
N ASP A 235 17.85 -0.51 -26.60
CA ASP A 235 18.77 -1.15 -27.53
C ASP A 235 18.58 -2.66 -27.49
N GLU A 236 18.07 -3.21 -28.59
CA GLU A 236 17.76 -4.63 -28.74
C GLU A 236 18.98 -5.55 -28.55
N ALA A 237 20.14 -5.15 -29.08
CA ALA A 237 21.36 -5.95 -28.97
C ALA A 237 21.88 -5.96 -27.52
N TYR A 238 21.91 -4.78 -26.89
CA TYR A 238 22.32 -4.63 -25.49
C TYR A 238 21.40 -5.39 -24.53
N TYR A 239 20.08 -5.31 -24.74
CA TYR A 239 19.12 -5.94 -23.85
C TYR A 239 19.23 -7.47 -23.89
N ARG A 240 19.45 -8.06 -25.07
CA ARG A 240 19.69 -9.51 -25.24
C ARG A 240 21.00 -9.97 -24.60
N GLU A 241 22.05 -9.17 -24.68
CA GLU A 241 23.34 -9.48 -24.06
C GLU A 241 23.24 -9.47 -22.52
N THR A 242 22.48 -8.53 -21.96
CA THR A 242 22.34 -8.34 -20.51
C THR A 242 21.22 -9.18 -19.87
N SER A 243 20.30 -9.72 -20.67
CA SER A 243 19.21 -10.60 -20.24
C SER A 243 19.26 -11.95 -20.98
N PRO A 244 20.29 -12.79 -20.74
CA PRO A 244 20.45 -14.06 -21.46
C PRO A 244 19.33 -15.07 -21.16
N ASP A 245 18.62 -14.91 -20.04
CA ASP A 245 17.48 -15.72 -19.61
C ASP A 245 16.30 -15.70 -20.61
N ILE A 246 16.18 -14.64 -21.42
CA ILE A 246 15.04 -14.47 -22.33
C ILE A 246 15.26 -15.13 -23.69
N LEU A 247 16.51 -15.45 -24.04
CA LEU A 247 16.89 -15.95 -25.37
C LEU A 247 16.11 -17.21 -25.82
N PRO A 248 15.80 -18.19 -24.94
CA PRO A 248 14.99 -19.35 -25.33
C PRO A 248 13.56 -18.99 -25.73
N SER A 249 13.08 -17.81 -25.34
CA SER A 249 11.71 -17.34 -25.58
C SER A 249 11.58 -16.45 -26.82
N LEU A 250 12.67 -16.18 -27.56
CA LEU A 250 12.65 -15.31 -28.74
C LEU A 250 12.39 -16.10 -30.03
N GLY A 251 11.45 -15.62 -30.85
CA GLY A 251 11.10 -16.18 -32.17
C GLY A 251 10.06 -17.31 -32.14
N GLY A 252 9.63 -17.77 -33.32
CA GLY A 252 8.63 -18.84 -33.46
C GLY A 252 7.25 -18.45 -32.89
N ASP A 253 6.67 -19.31 -32.05
CA ASP A 253 5.44 -19.06 -31.28
C ASP A 253 5.72 -18.27 -29.97
N GLY A 254 6.96 -17.83 -29.73
CA GLY A 254 7.40 -17.07 -28.55
C GLY A 254 7.28 -15.54 -28.71
N LEU A 255 8.15 -14.80 -28.01
CA LEU A 255 8.24 -13.34 -28.08
C LEU A 255 8.90 -12.89 -29.39
N ARG A 256 8.37 -11.84 -29.99
CA ARG A 256 8.79 -11.27 -31.27
C ARG A 256 10.23 -10.75 -31.27
N ASN A 257 10.63 -10.13 -30.16
CA ASN A 257 11.98 -9.60 -29.93
C ASN A 257 12.20 -9.33 -28.42
N GLY A 258 13.42 -8.93 -28.05
CA GLY A 258 13.76 -8.51 -26.70
C GLY A 258 12.95 -7.30 -26.23
N TYR A 259 12.57 -6.39 -27.13
CA TYR A 259 11.70 -5.28 -26.78
C TYR A 259 10.32 -5.71 -26.27
N GLU A 260 9.70 -6.72 -26.88
CA GLU A 260 8.41 -7.25 -26.40
C GLU A 260 8.54 -7.81 -24.97
N HIS A 261 9.62 -8.53 -24.68
CA HIS A 261 9.94 -8.97 -23.33
C HIS A 261 10.09 -7.77 -22.38
N PHE A 262 10.83 -6.73 -22.78
CA PHE A 262 11.07 -5.55 -21.97
C PHE A 262 9.77 -4.82 -21.63
N VAL A 263 8.90 -4.57 -22.61
CA VAL A 263 7.62 -3.89 -22.40
C VAL A 263 6.71 -4.71 -21.47
N ARG A 264 6.66 -6.03 -21.64
CA ARG A 264 5.81 -6.92 -20.84
C ARG A 264 6.32 -7.12 -19.41
N PHE A 265 7.63 -7.19 -19.21
CA PHE A 265 8.23 -7.60 -17.94
C PHE A 265 9.36 -6.66 -17.50
N GLY A 266 10.38 -6.49 -18.34
CA GLY A 266 11.63 -5.81 -17.97
C GLY A 266 11.48 -4.38 -17.47
N ALA A 267 10.54 -3.62 -18.03
CA ALA A 267 10.27 -2.24 -17.64
C ALA A 267 9.77 -2.13 -16.18
N HIS A 268 9.00 -3.12 -15.71
CA HIS A 268 8.50 -3.19 -14.34
C HIS A 268 9.53 -3.78 -13.38
N GLU A 269 10.29 -4.77 -13.84
CA GLU A 269 11.39 -5.37 -13.08
C GLU A 269 12.52 -4.35 -12.81
N GLY A 270 12.61 -3.31 -13.64
CA GLY A 270 13.66 -2.30 -13.59
C GLY A 270 14.95 -2.78 -14.26
N ARG A 271 14.83 -3.68 -15.26
CA ARG A 271 15.96 -4.10 -16.09
C ARG A 271 16.46 -2.92 -16.92
N SER A 272 17.76 -2.88 -17.19
CA SER A 272 18.37 -1.80 -17.97
C SER A 272 18.07 -1.96 -19.47
N PRO A 273 17.31 -1.06 -20.11
CA PRO A 273 16.91 -1.20 -21.53
C PRO A 273 18.01 -0.83 -22.53
N ALA A 274 18.95 -0.01 -22.11
CA ALA A 274 20.04 0.50 -22.94
C ALA A 274 21.21 0.90 -22.05
N LYS A 275 22.39 1.01 -22.65
CA LYS A 275 23.59 1.48 -21.96
C LYS A 275 23.37 2.89 -21.39
N GLY A 276 23.56 3.05 -20.09
CA GLY A 276 23.41 4.34 -19.39
C GLY A 276 22.00 4.62 -18.86
N VAL A 277 21.04 3.69 -19.04
CA VAL A 277 19.71 3.76 -18.43
C VAL A 277 19.63 2.72 -17.31
N ASP A 278 19.70 3.17 -16.05
CA ASP A 278 19.58 2.33 -14.86
C ASP A 278 18.19 2.51 -14.23
N LEU A 279 17.23 1.70 -14.71
CA LEU A 279 15.86 1.76 -14.19
C LEU A 279 15.75 1.21 -12.76
N HIS A 280 16.65 0.32 -12.35
CA HIS A 280 16.65 -0.23 -11.00
C HIS A 280 16.94 0.85 -9.96
N ARG A 281 17.91 1.73 -10.24
CA ARG A 281 18.18 2.89 -9.40
C ARG A 281 17.10 3.96 -9.56
N TYR A 282 16.65 4.23 -10.78
CA TYR A 282 15.66 5.29 -11.06
C TYR A 282 14.34 5.04 -10.30
N LYS A 283 13.86 3.79 -10.25
CA LYS A 283 12.63 3.42 -9.53
C LYS A 283 12.71 3.56 -8.00
N GLN A 284 13.92 3.68 -7.43
CA GLN A 284 14.10 3.88 -5.99
C GLN A 284 13.86 5.34 -5.55
N CYS A 285 13.76 6.27 -6.49
CA CYS A 285 13.40 7.65 -6.18
C CYS A 285 11.94 7.73 -5.71
N PRO A 286 11.63 8.31 -4.53
CA PRO A 286 10.27 8.34 -3.99
C PRO A 286 9.23 8.94 -4.95
N LEU A 287 9.59 10.01 -5.68
CA LEU A 287 8.70 10.64 -6.65
C LEU A 287 8.39 9.71 -7.84
N VAL A 288 9.40 9.02 -8.36
CA VAL A 288 9.24 8.07 -9.48
C VAL A 288 8.37 6.90 -9.05
N TRP A 289 8.62 6.36 -7.86
CA TRP A 289 7.81 5.29 -7.31
C TRP A 289 6.35 5.71 -7.16
N PHE A 290 6.09 6.87 -6.53
CA PHE A 290 4.73 7.38 -6.33
C PHE A 290 3.99 7.59 -7.65
N ASP A 291 4.69 8.13 -8.65
CA ASP A 291 4.17 8.32 -10.01
C ASP A 291 3.81 6.98 -10.69
N CYS A 292 4.59 5.92 -10.46
CA CYS A 292 4.31 4.60 -11.04
C CYS A 292 3.25 3.82 -10.27
N ASP A 293 3.35 3.75 -8.95
CA ASP A 293 2.42 3.01 -8.07
C ASP A 293 1.04 3.68 -8.03
N GLY A 294 1.00 5.01 -8.00
CA GLY A 294 -0.21 5.80 -8.14
C GLY A 294 -0.87 5.70 -9.54
N GLY A 295 -0.29 4.91 -10.45
CA GLY A 295 -0.84 4.64 -11.78
C GLY A 295 -0.70 5.81 -12.76
N VAL A 296 0.02 6.88 -12.39
CA VAL A 296 0.28 8.02 -13.28
C VAL A 296 1.11 7.56 -14.46
N PHE A 297 2.15 6.77 -14.25
CA PHE A 297 2.94 6.15 -15.32
C PHE A 297 2.90 4.63 -15.19
N GLU A 298 2.92 3.95 -16.34
CA GLU A 298 2.79 2.49 -16.37
C GLU A 298 4.00 1.77 -15.78
N SER A 299 5.20 2.31 -16.01
CA SER A 299 6.44 1.73 -15.53
C SER A 299 7.47 2.83 -15.26
N PRO A 300 8.54 2.52 -14.49
CA PRO A 300 9.69 3.39 -14.36
C PRO A 300 10.26 3.84 -15.71
N PHE A 301 10.22 2.98 -16.73
CA PHE A 301 10.65 3.35 -18.09
C PHE A 301 9.75 4.42 -18.72
N ALA A 302 8.42 4.23 -18.67
CA ALA A 302 7.48 5.21 -19.22
C ALA A 302 7.64 6.58 -18.54
N ARG A 303 7.84 6.59 -17.21
CA ARG A 303 8.14 7.79 -16.43
C ARG A 303 9.47 8.43 -16.82
N PHE A 304 10.51 7.62 -16.99
CA PHE A 304 11.84 8.07 -17.41
C PHE A 304 11.78 8.75 -18.78
N VAL A 305 11.11 8.13 -19.76
CA VAL A 305 10.94 8.71 -21.10
C VAL A 305 10.13 10.00 -21.04
N ALA A 306 9.03 10.02 -20.27
CA ALA A 306 8.24 11.23 -20.06
C ALA A 306 9.07 12.38 -19.47
N GLU A 307 9.96 12.09 -18.51
CA GLU A 307 10.92 13.05 -17.97
C GLU A 307 11.84 13.61 -19.06
N LYS A 308 12.38 12.76 -19.94
CA LYS A 308 13.28 13.19 -21.02
C LYS A 308 12.57 14.09 -22.05
N HIS A 309 11.27 13.95 -22.19
CA HIS A 309 10.45 14.85 -23.00
C HIS A 309 9.89 16.06 -22.23
N GLY A 310 10.23 16.24 -20.94
CA GLY A 310 9.76 17.36 -20.12
C GLY A 310 8.29 17.25 -19.67
N HIS A 311 7.71 16.06 -19.73
CA HIS A 311 6.34 15.79 -19.28
C HIS A 311 6.25 15.34 -17.83
N ALA A 312 7.38 15.27 -17.13
CA ALA A 312 7.43 14.88 -15.73
C ALA A 312 8.63 15.51 -15.02
N THR A 313 8.51 15.75 -13.72
CA THR A 313 9.56 16.39 -12.92
C THR A 313 10.84 15.53 -12.90
N PRO A 314 12.03 16.10 -13.09
CA PRO A 314 13.26 15.32 -13.04
C PRO A 314 13.47 14.62 -11.69
N ALA A 315 13.75 13.32 -11.74
CA ALA A 315 14.13 12.57 -10.55
C ALA A 315 15.46 13.12 -10.00
N GLY A 316 15.46 13.50 -8.71
CA GLY A 316 16.66 14.04 -8.06
C GLY A 316 16.86 15.56 -8.17
N ILE A 317 15.82 16.34 -8.52
CA ILE A 317 15.79 17.73 -8.05
C ILE A 317 15.51 17.64 -6.55
N ASP A 318 16.55 17.81 -5.73
CA ASP A 318 16.35 18.21 -4.34
C ASP A 318 15.49 19.47 -4.40
N ASP A 319 14.30 19.45 -3.80
CA ASP A 319 13.55 20.68 -3.58
C ASP A 319 14.53 21.68 -2.95
N PRO A 320 14.71 22.89 -3.51
CA PRO A 320 15.65 23.84 -2.96
C PRO A 320 15.34 23.99 -1.47
N ALA A 321 16.38 23.81 -0.64
CA ALA A 321 16.21 23.78 0.81
C ALA A 321 15.39 24.98 1.27
N VAL A 322 14.22 24.70 1.85
CA VAL A 322 13.30 25.73 2.32
C VAL A 322 13.95 26.39 3.54
N LEU A 323 14.53 27.57 3.33
CA LEU A 323 15.22 28.30 4.38
C LEU A 323 14.19 28.81 5.39
N GLU A 324 14.44 28.56 6.67
CA GLU A 324 13.58 29.04 7.75
C GLU A 324 13.34 30.55 7.65
N ASP A 325 14.37 31.37 7.40
CA ASP A 325 14.20 32.83 7.38
C ASP A 325 13.18 33.29 6.33
N GLN A 326 13.10 32.60 5.18
CA GLN A 326 12.12 32.90 4.13
C GLN A 326 10.71 32.49 4.56
N THR A 327 10.56 31.31 5.15
CA THR A 327 9.24 30.81 5.58
C THR A 327 8.70 31.54 6.81
N ARG A 328 9.58 32.02 7.70
CA ARG A 328 9.18 32.89 8.82
C ARG A 328 8.56 34.20 8.33
N GLN A 329 9.14 34.78 7.26
CA GLN A 329 8.57 35.97 6.65
C GLN A 329 7.23 35.66 5.99
N LEU A 330 7.15 34.56 5.24
CA LEU A 330 5.90 34.10 4.63
C LEU A 330 4.78 33.87 5.66
N PHE A 331 5.09 33.24 6.79
CA PHE A 331 4.12 33.02 7.87
C PHE A 331 3.52 34.33 8.39
N ARG A 332 4.35 35.36 8.56
CA ARG A 332 3.90 36.71 8.97
C ARG A 332 3.11 37.40 7.87
N ASP A 333 3.57 37.32 6.62
CA ASP A 333 2.87 37.90 5.48
C ASP A 333 1.48 37.28 5.32
N ASP A 334 1.36 35.95 5.48
CA ASP A 334 0.09 35.23 5.50
C ASP A 334 -0.84 35.74 6.61
N ALA A 335 -0.32 35.93 7.82
CA ALA A 335 -1.08 36.46 8.96
C ALA A 335 -1.63 37.86 8.65
N ALA A 336 -0.76 38.75 8.16
CA ALA A 336 -1.12 40.11 7.80
C ALA A 336 -2.13 40.16 6.63
N LEU A 337 -2.00 39.28 5.64
CA LEU A 337 -2.93 39.16 4.51
C LEU A 337 -4.30 38.59 4.93
N ALA A 338 -4.33 37.68 5.90
CA ALA A 338 -5.56 37.10 6.42
C ALA A 338 -6.34 38.08 7.33
N LEU A 339 -5.64 38.99 8.02
CA LEU A 339 -6.24 39.89 9.01
C LEU A 339 -7.48 40.65 8.52
N PRO A 340 -7.53 41.27 7.32
CA PRO A 340 -8.74 41.96 6.86
C PRO A 340 -9.94 41.03 6.61
N LEU A 341 -9.70 39.75 6.30
CA LEU A 341 -10.76 38.76 6.15
C LEU A 341 -11.28 38.33 7.53
N LEU A 342 -10.37 38.03 8.45
CA LEU A 342 -10.69 37.63 9.82
C LEU A 342 -11.38 38.76 10.60
N ALA A 343 -11.01 40.02 10.35
CA ALA A 343 -11.65 41.16 11.00
C ALA A 343 -13.08 41.45 10.52
N ARG A 344 -13.52 40.88 9.38
CA ARG A 344 -14.89 41.07 8.85
C ARG A 344 -15.92 40.19 9.57
N GLN A 345 -15.51 39.07 10.13
CA GLN A 345 -16.38 38.12 10.79
C GLN A 345 -15.80 37.78 12.16
N LYS A 346 -16.55 38.07 13.22
CA LYS A 346 -16.11 37.72 14.57
C LYS A 346 -15.89 36.23 14.70
N LEU A 347 -14.80 35.84 15.34
CA LEU A 347 -14.57 34.47 15.75
C LEU A 347 -15.46 34.16 16.96
N ASP A 348 -16.27 33.10 16.86
CA ASP A 348 -17.26 32.74 17.88
C ASP A 348 -16.72 31.65 18.82
N PHE A 349 -16.53 32.00 20.08
CA PHE A 349 -16.15 31.11 21.18
C PHE A 349 -17.23 31.05 22.27
N ARG A 350 -18.50 31.37 21.95
CA ARG A 350 -19.60 31.23 22.91
C ARG A 350 -19.77 29.76 23.30
N VAL A 351 -19.78 29.51 24.60
CA VAL A 351 -19.98 28.18 25.17
C VAL A 351 -21.37 28.09 25.79
N TRP A 352 -22.11 27.05 25.43
CA TRP A 352 -23.38 26.69 26.06
C TRP A 352 -23.18 25.41 26.88
N GLY A 353 -23.27 25.51 28.21
CA GLY A 353 -23.01 24.37 29.11
C GLY A 353 -21.55 24.33 29.59
N MET A 354 -21.04 23.13 29.87
CA MET A 354 -19.67 22.95 30.36
C MET A 354 -18.69 22.83 29.17
N PRO A 355 -17.64 23.67 29.09
CA PRO A 355 -16.62 23.55 28.06
C PRO A 355 -15.83 22.25 28.19
N GLU A 356 -15.40 21.68 27.07
CA GLU A 356 -14.55 20.49 27.04
C GLU A 356 -13.09 20.85 27.35
N VAL A 357 -12.67 22.04 26.93
CA VAL A 357 -11.32 22.57 27.12
C VAL A 357 -11.36 24.09 27.36
N SER A 358 -10.55 24.57 28.30
CA SER A 358 -10.23 25.98 28.47
C SER A 358 -8.90 26.27 27.78
N VAL A 359 -8.86 27.23 26.87
CA VAL A 359 -7.65 27.64 26.17
C VAL A 359 -7.14 28.94 26.79
N ILE A 360 -5.92 28.91 27.28
CA ILE A 360 -5.23 30.08 27.84
C ILE A 360 -4.22 30.55 26.80
N MET A 361 -4.39 31.80 26.35
CA MET A 361 -3.46 32.46 25.42
C MET A 361 -3.05 33.82 25.99
N VAL A 362 -1.75 33.99 26.24
CA VAL A 362 -1.18 35.28 26.64
C VAL A 362 -0.72 36.02 25.39
N VAL A 363 -1.14 37.27 25.24
CA VAL A 363 -0.87 38.10 24.06
C VAL A 363 -0.15 39.39 24.46
N HIS A 364 0.73 39.88 23.59
CA HIS A 364 1.41 41.16 23.70
C HIS A 364 1.72 41.68 22.30
N ASP A 365 0.91 42.63 21.84
CA ASP A 365 0.87 43.08 20.45
C ASP A 365 0.61 41.91 19.46
N GLN A 366 0.89 42.13 18.17
CA GLN A 366 0.80 41.16 17.08
C GLN A 366 -0.62 40.63 16.85
N ILE A 367 -1.55 41.54 16.59
CA ILE A 367 -2.96 41.21 16.34
C ILE A 367 -3.16 40.24 15.15
N ASP A 368 -2.31 40.32 14.14
CA ASP A 368 -2.33 39.50 12.93
C ASP A 368 -2.05 38.04 13.27
N LEU A 369 -0.97 37.78 14.00
CA LEU A 369 -0.61 36.44 14.49
C LEU A 369 -1.67 35.90 15.45
N THR A 370 -2.15 36.75 16.37
CA THR A 370 -3.19 36.39 17.33
C THR A 370 -4.48 35.94 16.64
N LEU A 371 -5.00 36.70 15.67
CA LEU A 371 -6.21 36.30 14.94
C LEU A 371 -5.98 35.08 14.07
N GLN A 372 -4.81 34.90 13.47
CA GLN A 372 -4.48 33.69 12.73
C GLN A 372 -4.49 32.46 13.64
N ALA A 373 -3.87 32.53 14.81
CA ALA A 373 -3.86 31.46 15.80
C ALA A 373 -5.29 31.13 16.27
N LEU A 374 -6.09 32.14 16.61
CA LEU A 374 -7.49 31.95 17.02
C LEU A 374 -8.38 31.38 15.91
N ALA A 375 -8.18 31.82 14.66
CA ALA A 375 -8.90 31.27 13.52
C ALA A 375 -8.54 29.80 13.29
N SER A 376 -7.24 29.46 13.38
CA SER A 376 -6.79 28.07 13.28
C SER A 376 -7.36 27.22 14.42
N LEU A 377 -7.36 27.71 15.66
CA LEU A 377 -7.94 27.04 16.82
C LEU A 377 -9.44 26.77 16.63
N ARG A 378 -10.21 27.79 16.22
CA ARG A 378 -11.66 27.64 16.05
C ARG A 378 -12.00 26.67 14.93
N GLY A 379 -11.24 26.70 13.82
CA GLY A 379 -11.41 25.78 12.70
C GLY A 379 -10.87 24.36 12.95
N ASN A 380 -10.12 24.15 14.04
CA ASN A 380 -9.50 22.87 14.36
C ASN A 380 -10.40 21.89 15.10
N TYR A 381 -11.43 22.40 15.78
CA TYR A 381 -12.22 21.61 16.70
C TYR A 381 -13.63 22.19 16.75
N ASP A 382 -14.65 21.35 16.55
CA ASP A 382 -16.05 21.78 16.58
C ASP A 382 -16.65 21.84 18.00
N GLY A 383 -15.94 21.29 19.00
CA GLY A 383 -16.41 21.21 20.38
C GLY A 383 -16.38 22.52 21.15
N ALA A 384 -16.85 22.48 22.40
CA ALA A 384 -16.96 23.66 23.26
C ALA A 384 -15.60 24.11 23.82
N ILE A 385 -15.15 25.30 23.42
CA ILE A 385 -13.87 25.91 23.81
C ILE A 385 -14.14 27.16 24.66
N GLU A 386 -13.72 27.14 25.92
CA GLU A 386 -13.66 28.35 26.75
C GLU A 386 -12.36 29.09 26.47
N LEU A 387 -12.44 30.22 25.76
CA LEU A 387 -11.27 31.01 25.40
C LEU A 387 -10.97 32.07 26.45
N ILE A 388 -9.75 32.04 27.01
CA ILE A 388 -9.25 33.00 27.99
C ILE A 388 -8.02 33.69 27.40
N LEU A 389 -8.17 34.97 27.07
CA LEU A 389 -7.10 35.81 26.53
C LEU A 389 -6.55 36.70 27.64
N VAL A 390 -5.23 36.73 27.80
CA VAL A 390 -4.54 37.63 28.72
C VAL A 390 -3.71 38.62 27.93
N ASP A 391 -4.19 39.85 27.83
CA ASP A 391 -3.44 40.94 27.22
C ASP A 391 -2.43 41.51 28.22
N SER A 392 -1.17 41.18 28.00
CA SER A 392 -0.02 41.56 28.80
C SER A 392 0.50 42.94 28.37
N GLY A 393 -0.36 43.96 28.39
CA GLY A 393 0.02 45.35 28.11
C GLY A 393 0.31 45.68 26.66
N SER A 394 -0.50 45.18 25.73
CA SER A 394 -0.42 45.53 24.30
C SER A 394 -0.69 47.01 24.06
N CYS A 395 -0.06 47.55 23.02
CA CYS A 395 -0.18 48.92 22.54
C CYS A 395 -0.69 49.01 21.09
N ASP A 396 -0.78 47.89 20.38
CA ASP A 396 -1.33 47.80 19.01
C ASP A 396 -2.86 47.57 19.00
N GLU A 397 -3.39 47.15 17.84
CA GLU A 397 -4.80 46.83 17.63
C GLU A 397 -5.32 45.66 18.48
N THR A 398 -4.46 44.91 19.17
CA THR A 398 -4.84 43.89 20.17
C THR A 398 -5.69 44.49 21.30
N THR A 399 -5.55 45.79 21.55
CA THR A 399 -6.43 46.57 22.44
C THR A 399 -7.92 46.53 22.04
N GLY A 400 -8.24 46.12 20.81
CA GLY A 400 -9.60 45.99 20.28
C GLY A 400 -10.14 44.56 20.12
N LEU A 401 -9.52 43.53 20.71
CA LEU A 401 -9.93 42.12 20.57
C LEU A 401 -11.43 41.84 20.81
N GLU A 402 -12.12 42.58 21.68
CA GLU A 402 -13.56 42.44 21.96
C GLU A 402 -14.43 42.70 20.70
N ALA A 403 -13.90 43.49 19.76
CA ALA A 403 -14.56 43.73 18.47
C ALA A 403 -14.40 42.55 17.50
N LEU A 404 -13.41 41.69 17.70
CA LEU A 404 -12.99 40.65 16.76
C LEU A 404 -13.33 39.23 17.23
N VAL A 405 -13.50 39.03 18.54
CA VAL A 405 -13.77 37.74 19.16
C VAL A 405 -15.02 37.84 20.04
N GLU A 406 -15.95 36.91 19.88
CA GLU A 406 -17.17 36.80 20.69
C GLU A 406 -17.07 35.62 21.66
N GLY A 407 -17.51 35.80 22.91
CA GLY A 407 -17.55 34.72 23.92
C GLY A 407 -16.23 34.47 24.68
N ALA A 408 -15.15 35.19 24.36
CA ALA A 408 -13.89 35.08 25.08
C ALA A 408 -13.88 35.87 26.40
N ILE A 409 -13.16 35.35 27.40
CA ILE A 409 -12.81 36.06 28.63
C ILE A 409 -11.49 36.80 28.37
N ILE A 410 -11.51 38.13 28.41
CA ILE A 410 -10.32 38.95 28.12
C ILE A 410 -9.85 39.66 29.40
N LEU A 411 -8.64 39.34 29.85
CA LEU A 411 -7.98 39.94 31.02
C LEU A 411 -6.98 41.00 30.52
N ARG A 412 -7.18 42.26 30.88
CA ARG A 412 -6.40 43.40 30.38
C ARG A 412 -5.41 43.91 31.43
N HIS A 413 -4.14 44.01 31.07
CA HIS A 413 -3.09 44.63 31.89
C HIS A 413 -2.55 45.89 31.26
N LYS A 414 -2.08 46.83 32.10
CA LYS A 414 -1.46 48.09 31.65
C LYS A 414 0.04 47.96 31.36
N VAL A 415 0.65 46.89 31.82
CA VAL A 415 2.09 46.63 31.72
C VAL A 415 2.29 45.18 31.31
N ASN A 416 3.44 44.88 30.70
CA ASN A 416 3.79 43.52 30.37
C ASN A 416 4.11 42.73 31.65
N ILE A 417 3.18 41.87 32.05
CA ILE A 417 3.27 41.00 33.23
C ILE A 417 4.01 39.69 32.93
N GLY A 418 4.34 39.41 31.67
CA GLY A 418 5.01 38.20 31.22
C GLY A 418 4.09 36.99 31.08
N TYR A 419 4.54 36.02 30.25
CA TYR A 419 3.80 34.79 29.92
C TYR A 419 3.36 34.02 31.17
N LEU A 420 4.30 33.77 32.09
CA LEU A 420 4.06 32.92 33.26
C LEU A 420 2.95 33.46 34.16
N LEU A 421 3.00 34.74 34.52
CA LEU A 421 1.99 35.34 35.40
C LEU A 421 0.63 35.43 34.70
N GLY A 422 0.61 35.73 33.39
CA GLY A 422 -0.62 35.73 32.62
C GLY A 422 -1.31 34.36 32.63
N CYS A 423 -0.55 33.28 32.40
CA CYS A 423 -1.07 31.93 32.49
C CYS A 423 -1.64 31.59 33.88
N ASN A 424 -0.94 31.96 34.95
CA ASN A 424 -1.38 31.69 36.32
C ASN A 424 -2.63 32.47 36.70
N GLU A 425 -2.78 33.71 36.23
CA GLU A 425 -3.99 34.51 36.44
C GLU A 425 -5.19 33.91 35.71
N ALA A 426 -5.00 33.54 34.43
CA ALA A 426 -6.03 32.89 33.63
C ALA A 426 -6.52 31.56 34.24
N LEU A 427 -5.65 30.83 34.95
CA LEU A 427 -6.02 29.57 35.60
C LEU A 427 -7.18 29.72 36.61
N ALA A 428 -7.35 30.90 37.22
CA ALA A 428 -8.46 31.17 38.13
C ALA A 428 -9.83 31.22 37.42
N HIS A 429 -9.83 31.43 36.10
CA HIS A 429 -11.02 31.53 35.26
C HIS A 429 -11.36 30.21 34.55
N VAL A 430 -10.51 29.19 34.64
CA VAL A 430 -10.70 27.88 33.99
C VAL A 430 -11.87 27.12 34.62
N THR A 431 -12.88 26.84 33.82
CA THR A 431 -14.02 26.01 34.21
C THR A 431 -13.99 24.59 33.64
N ALA A 432 -13.30 24.38 32.51
CA ALA A 432 -13.23 23.09 31.82
C ALA A 432 -12.42 22.02 32.60
N PRO A 433 -12.59 20.73 32.26
CA PRO A 433 -11.80 19.65 32.84
C PRO A 433 -10.36 19.55 32.27
N ALA A 434 -10.11 20.14 31.10
CA ALA A 434 -8.78 20.26 30.48
C ALA A 434 -8.39 21.72 30.22
N VAL A 435 -7.10 22.01 30.28
CA VAL A 435 -6.52 23.32 29.96
C VAL A 435 -5.51 23.16 28.84
N LEU A 436 -5.63 23.94 27.78
CA LEU A 436 -4.61 24.07 26.75
C LEU A 436 -3.86 25.39 26.97
N TYR A 437 -2.56 25.30 27.25
CA TYR A 437 -1.68 26.43 27.05
C TYR A 437 -1.33 26.54 25.57
N LEU A 438 -1.56 27.72 24.98
CA LEU A 438 -1.39 27.97 23.56
C LEU A 438 -0.74 29.33 23.34
N ASN A 439 0.32 29.36 22.53
CA ASN A 439 0.91 30.62 22.09
C ASN A 439 0.06 31.31 21.00
N ASN A 440 0.30 32.60 20.77
CA ASN A 440 -0.39 33.37 19.73
C ASN A 440 0.33 33.36 18.36
N ASP A 441 1.53 32.79 18.27
CA ASP A 441 2.37 32.73 17.07
C ASP A 441 2.44 31.31 16.46
N ILE A 442 1.28 30.65 16.41
CA ILE A 442 1.11 29.26 15.97
C ILE A 442 0.00 29.09 14.94
N ARG A 443 0.01 27.96 14.24
CA ARG A 443 -1.06 27.48 13.37
C ARG A 443 -1.31 26.00 13.64
N LEU A 444 -2.53 25.63 14.02
CA LEU A 444 -2.91 24.22 14.23
C LEU A 444 -3.22 23.55 12.88
N TYR A 445 -2.68 22.36 12.65
CA TYR A 445 -3.12 21.49 11.56
C TYR A 445 -4.40 20.75 11.93
N PRO A 446 -5.25 20.38 10.95
CA PRO A 446 -6.58 19.79 11.19
C PRO A 446 -6.61 18.73 12.29
N ASP A 447 -7.64 18.77 13.13
CA ASP A 447 -7.90 17.84 14.25
C ASP A 447 -6.84 17.75 15.35
N ALA A 448 -5.79 18.59 15.35
CA ALA A 448 -4.73 18.53 16.37
C ALA A 448 -5.24 18.57 17.83
N LEU A 449 -6.18 19.46 18.14
CA LEU A 449 -6.82 19.54 19.46
C LEU A 449 -7.71 18.33 19.75
N HIS A 450 -8.43 17.83 18.74
CA HIS A 450 -9.23 16.61 18.87
C HIS A 450 -8.36 15.41 19.25
N HIS A 451 -7.25 15.19 18.54
CA HIS A 451 -6.29 14.12 18.83
C HIS A 451 -5.66 14.28 20.22
N ALA A 452 -5.28 15.49 20.61
CA ALA A 452 -4.72 15.75 21.93
C ALA A 452 -5.72 15.48 23.07
N LEU A 453 -6.99 15.90 22.93
CA LEU A 453 -8.05 15.63 23.91
C LEU A 453 -8.35 14.13 24.02
N LYS A 454 -8.47 13.45 22.87
CA LYS A 454 -8.65 11.99 22.82
C LYS A 454 -7.52 11.28 23.57
N ARG A 455 -6.27 11.71 23.39
CA ARG A 455 -5.11 11.16 24.10
C ARG A 455 -5.16 11.44 25.61
N LEU A 456 -5.51 12.66 26.01
CA LEU A 456 -5.55 13.06 27.42
C LEU A 456 -6.52 12.20 28.23
N TYR A 457 -7.65 11.82 27.63
CA TYR A 457 -8.70 11.04 28.28
C TYR A 457 -8.63 9.54 28.03
N ARG A 458 -7.80 9.06 27.09
CA ARG A 458 -7.62 7.62 26.82
C ARG A 458 -7.11 6.83 28.02
N ALA A 459 -6.28 7.44 28.87
CA ALA A 459 -5.80 6.82 30.10
C ALA A 459 -5.89 7.79 31.28
N GLU A 460 -6.35 7.30 32.43
CA GLU A 460 -6.47 8.11 33.65
C GLU A 460 -5.12 8.68 34.09
N THR A 461 -4.04 7.91 33.88
CA THR A 461 -2.65 8.29 34.21
C THR A 461 -2.08 9.41 33.33
N THR A 462 -2.66 9.70 32.17
CA THR A 462 -2.18 10.79 31.29
C THR A 462 -2.50 12.13 31.93
N GLY A 463 -1.48 12.88 32.34
CA GLY A 463 -1.63 14.20 32.97
C GLY A 463 -1.55 15.34 31.99
N ALA A 464 -0.70 15.21 30.98
CA ALA A 464 -0.54 16.19 29.91
C ALA A 464 -0.22 15.53 28.56
N VAL A 465 -0.52 16.25 27.49
CA VAL A 465 -0.26 15.86 26.10
C VAL A 465 0.51 16.97 25.39
N ALA A 466 1.61 16.57 24.77
CA ALA A 466 2.47 17.41 23.93
C ALA A 466 2.20 17.11 22.45
N ALA A 467 2.13 18.17 21.64
CA ALA A 467 2.00 18.06 20.19
C ALA A 467 3.35 17.82 19.49
N ARG A 468 3.28 17.38 18.24
CA ARG A 468 4.36 17.53 17.26
C ARG A 468 4.45 18.97 16.84
N LEU A 469 5.54 19.63 17.22
CA LEU A 469 5.81 21.00 16.82
C LEU A 469 6.73 21.00 15.61
N VAL A 470 6.27 21.65 14.54
CA VAL A 470 7.07 21.95 13.36
C VAL A 470 7.34 23.43 13.26
N ARG A 471 8.44 23.76 12.60
CA ARG A 471 8.85 25.12 12.30
C ARG A 471 8.18 25.59 11.01
N THR A 472 8.35 26.85 10.65
CA THR A 472 7.74 27.42 9.43
C THR A 472 8.29 26.80 8.14
N ASN A 473 9.49 26.21 8.20
CA ASN A 473 10.04 25.41 7.09
C ASN A 473 9.61 23.94 7.09
N MET A 474 8.61 23.58 7.89
CA MET A 474 8.07 22.22 8.04
C MET A 474 9.01 21.19 8.64
N GLN A 475 10.22 21.57 9.07
CA GLN A 475 11.10 20.69 9.84
C GLN A 475 10.65 20.61 11.30
N LEU A 476 11.02 19.53 11.99
CA LEU A 476 10.73 19.37 13.41
C LEU A 476 11.35 20.49 14.24
N GLN A 477 10.52 21.13 15.05
CA GLN A 477 10.98 21.86 16.23
C GLN A 477 11.25 20.86 17.36
N GLU A 478 10.26 20.00 17.63
CA GLU A 478 10.33 18.92 18.59
C GLU A 478 9.25 17.86 18.31
N ALA A 479 9.64 16.59 18.40
CA ALA A 479 8.73 15.46 18.52
C ALA A 479 8.58 15.08 20.00
N GLY A 480 8.24 16.04 20.86
CA GLY A 480 8.44 15.94 22.31
C GLY A 480 9.89 16.20 22.73
N SER A 481 10.12 16.38 24.03
CA SER A 481 11.38 16.97 24.51
C SER A 481 12.03 16.20 25.66
N ILE A 482 13.37 16.26 25.68
CA ILE A 482 14.25 15.55 26.60
C ILE A 482 14.78 16.52 27.66
N ILE A 483 14.87 16.06 28.91
CA ILE A 483 15.57 16.76 30.00
C ILE A 483 16.85 15.99 30.33
N TRP A 484 18.00 16.59 30.09
CA TRP A 484 19.29 15.99 30.39
C TRP A 484 19.62 16.02 31.89
N ARG A 485 20.60 15.22 32.30
CA ARG A 485 21.10 15.14 33.70
C ARG A 485 21.60 16.47 34.26
N ASP A 486 22.08 17.38 33.43
CA ASP A 486 22.47 18.73 33.84
C ASP A 486 21.28 19.69 33.93
N GLY A 487 20.07 19.25 33.56
CA GLY A 487 18.84 20.04 33.51
C GLY A 487 18.65 20.80 32.20
N ALA A 488 19.59 20.71 31.25
CA ALA A 488 19.39 21.31 29.94
C ALA A 488 18.32 20.53 29.16
N THR A 489 17.68 21.19 28.20
CA THR A 489 16.61 20.58 27.41
C THR A 489 17.00 20.41 25.94
N TYR A 490 16.32 19.50 25.25
CA TYR A 490 16.48 19.26 23.82
C TYR A 490 15.16 18.82 23.18
N GLY A 491 14.69 19.56 22.18
CA GLY A 491 13.59 19.14 21.31
C GLY A 491 14.05 17.96 20.45
N TYR A 492 13.45 16.79 20.66
CA TYR A 492 13.92 15.56 20.03
C TYR A 492 13.75 15.63 18.50
N ARG A 493 14.79 15.21 17.77
CA ARG A 493 14.86 15.21 16.29
C ARG A 493 14.66 16.59 15.65
N ARG A 494 15.02 17.67 16.37
CA ARG A 494 14.98 19.04 15.82
C ARG A 494 15.76 19.13 14.50
N GLN A 495 15.18 19.80 13.50
CA GLN A 495 15.63 19.94 12.10
C GLN A 495 15.38 18.73 11.19
N ASP A 496 14.97 17.58 11.72
CA ASP A 496 14.66 16.42 10.89
C ASP A 496 13.26 16.56 10.25
N ASP A 497 12.97 15.70 9.27
CA ASP A 497 11.65 15.59 8.65
C ASP A 497 10.61 15.10 9.70
N PRO A 498 9.43 15.73 9.80
CA PRO A 498 8.39 15.32 10.74
C PRO A 498 7.81 13.92 10.51
N ASN A 499 8.05 13.33 9.34
CA ASN A 499 7.54 12.03 8.93
C ASN A 499 8.54 10.89 9.12
N ILE A 500 9.69 11.09 9.77
CA ILE A 500 10.59 9.99 10.12
C ILE A 500 9.91 9.03 11.13
N PRO A 501 10.31 7.74 11.18
CA PRO A 501 9.81 6.78 12.16
C PRO A 501 9.86 7.29 13.60
N GLU A 502 10.97 7.89 14.02
CA GLU A 502 11.21 8.30 15.41
C GLU A 502 10.27 9.41 15.89
N ALA A 503 9.66 10.14 14.95
CA ALA A 503 8.69 11.19 15.23
C ALA A 503 7.25 10.71 15.12
N SER A 504 7.00 9.47 14.65
CA SER A 504 5.69 9.04 14.12
C SER A 504 4.88 8.11 15.02
N PHE A 505 5.33 7.87 16.26
CA PHE A 505 4.62 7.05 17.23
C PHE A 505 4.45 7.75 18.59
N THR A 506 3.42 7.34 19.31
CA THR A 506 3.04 7.86 20.63
C THR A 506 3.97 7.33 21.71
N ARG A 507 4.44 8.20 22.60
CA ARG A 507 5.27 7.77 23.73
C ARG A 507 5.25 8.73 24.92
N ASP A 508 5.71 8.25 26.08
CA ASP A 508 5.90 9.07 27.26
C ASP A 508 7.19 9.90 27.10
N VAL A 509 7.10 11.22 27.27
CA VAL A 509 8.24 12.15 27.15
C VAL A 509 8.50 12.84 28.49
N ASP A 510 9.64 13.53 28.62
CA ASP A 510 9.94 14.26 29.86
C ASP A 510 9.05 15.51 29.98
N TYR A 511 8.90 16.27 28.90
CA TYR A 511 8.02 17.44 28.86
C TYR A 511 7.60 17.80 27.43
N GLY A 512 6.60 18.68 27.32
CA GLY A 512 6.22 19.35 26.07
C GLY A 512 6.25 20.87 26.24
N SER A 513 6.54 21.59 25.16
CA SER A 513 6.56 23.05 25.16
C SER A 513 5.17 23.65 25.38
N ALA A 514 5.10 24.74 26.15
CA ALA A 514 3.86 25.50 26.34
C ALA A 514 3.33 26.20 25.07
N ALA A 515 4.07 26.14 23.94
CA ALA A 515 3.54 26.52 22.64
C ALA A 515 2.26 25.74 22.29
N PHE A 516 2.20 24.46 22.68
CA PHE A 516 0.98 23.66 22.74
C PHE A 516 1.15 22.59 23.84
N LEU A 517 0.52 22.81 24.99
CA LEU A 517 0.54 21.85 26.11
C LEU A 517 -0.86 21.70 26.71
N LEU A 518 -1.47 20.54 26.47
CA LEU A 518 -2.78 20.20 27.00
C LEU A 518 -2.62 19.47 28.34
N VAL A 519 -3.28 19.93 29.40
CA VAL A 519 -3.13 19.40 30.76
C VAL A 519 -4.48 19.21 31.44
N LYS A 520 -4.63 18.18 32.28
CA LYS A 520 -5.83 18.04 33.13
C LYS A 520 -5.94 19.22 34.13
N ALA A 521 -7.05 19.94 34.11
CA ALA A 521 -7.28 21.13 34.94
C ALA A 521 -7.19 20.81 36.44
N GLY A 522 -7.65 19.63 36.85
CA GLY A 522 -7.55 19.16 38.23
C GLY A 522 -6.11 19.05 38.73
N LEU A 523 -5.17 18.63 37.87
CA LEU A 523 -3.75 18.54 38.21
C LEU A 523 -3.10 19.92 38.30
N LEU A 524 -3.44 20.84 37.38
CA LEU A 524 -2.97 22.23 37.45
C LEU A 524 -3.41 22.92 38.74
N ARG A 525 -4.68 22.78 39.12
CA ARG A 525 -5.21 23.34 40.38
C ARG A 525 -4.52 22.76 41.60
N ARG A 526 -4.27 21.44 41.61
CA ARG A 526 -3.54 20.76 42.69
C ARG A 526 -2.09 21.25 42.81
N LEU A 527 -1.45 21.58 41.69
CA LEU A 527 -0.05 22.01 41.63
C LEU A 527 0.14 23.53 41.73
N GLY A 528 -0.93 24.32 41.69
CA GLY A 528 -0.88 25.79 41.75
C GLY A 528 -0.39 26.45 40.45
N GLY A 529 -0.54 25.80 39.30
CA GLY A 529 -0.06 26.33 38.01
C GLY A 529 1.46 26.33 37.87
N TYR A 530 1.99 27.34 37.16
CA TYR A 530 3.43 27.54 36.96
C TYR A 530 4.13 28.14 38.18
N ASP A 531 5.39 27.77 38.39
CA ASP A 531 6.17 28.30 39.50
C ASP A 531 6.73 29.69 39.18
N THR A 532 6.36 30.69 39.98
CA THR A 532 6.73 32.10 39.78
C THR A 532 8.24 32.38 39.78
N ARG A 533 9.09 31.43 40.21
CA ARG A 533 10.55 31.56 40.11
C ARG A 533 11.07 31.63 38.68
N TYR A 534 10.26 31.18 37.71
CA TYR A 534 10.57 31.22 36.28
C TYR A 534 10.01 32.48 35.58
N TRP A 535 9.57 33.49 36.33
CA TRP A 535 9.11 34.74 35.75
C TRP A 535 10.24 35.50 35.02
N PRO A 536 10.01 36.05 33.81
CA PRO A 536 8.73 36.14 33.09
C PRO A 536 8.35 34.93 32.22
N ALA A 537 9.30 34.07 31.83
CA ALA A 537 9.10 32.88 30.99
C ALA A 537 10.37 32.00 30.97
N TYR A 538 10.30 30.89 30.22
CA TYR A 538 11.27 29.80 30.10
C TYR A 538 11.45 28.92 31.35
N PHE A 539 11.35 27.60 31.15
CA PHE A 539 11.39 26.50 32.14
C PHE A 539 10.12 26.30 32.98
N GLU A 540 9.09 27.15 32.88
CA GLU A 540 7.82 26.98 33.57
C GLU A 540 7.09 25.68 33.16
N ASP A 541 7.12 25.36 31.88
CA ASP A 541 6.55 24.15 31.28
C ASP A 541 7.32 22.89 31.68
N THR A 542 8.64 23.00 31.67
CA THR A 542 9.59 21.95 32.04
C THR A 542 9.43 21.61 33.52
N ASP A 543 9.41 22.62 34.40
CA ASP A 543 9.14 22.46 35.84
C ASP A 543 7.74 21.86 36.09
N LEU A 544 6.71 22.37 35.42
CA LEU A 544 5.35 21.84 35.56
C LEU A 544 5.28 20.36 35.19
N CYS A 545 5.86 19.97 34.05
CA CYS A 545 5.88 18.57 33.60
C CYS A 545 6.62 17.68 34.60
N VAL A 546 7.76 18.12 35.15
CA VAL A 546 8.45 17.35 36.20
C VAL A 546 7.62 17.27 37.49
N ARG A 547 6.92 18.32 37.89
CA ARG A 547 6.01 18.28 39.05
C ARG A 547 4.82 17.34 38.82
N LEU A 548 4.25 17.30 37.62
CA LEU A 548 3.22 16.34 37.21
C LEU A 548 3.74 14.90 37.31
N GLN A 549 4.94 14.64 36.81
CA GLN A 549 5.57 13.33 36.91
C GLN A 549 5.84 12.90 38.36
N LYS A 550 6.25 13.82 39.24
CA LYS A 550 6.49 13.54 40.66
C LYS A 550 5.22 13.10 41.41
N ILE A 551 4.04 13.46 40.92
CA ILE A 551 2.75 12.99 41.46
C ILE A 551 2.17 11.79 40.70
N GLY A 552 2.96 11.15 39.83
CA GLY A 552 2.61 9.94 39.10
C GLY A 552 1.92 10.14 37.75
N ALA A 553 1.78 11.39 37.27
CA ALA A 553 1.14 11.66 36.00
C ALA A 553 2.10 11.48 34.81
N ARG A 554 1.59 10.96 33.69
CA ARG A 554 2.34 10.79 32.44
C ARG A 554 2.25 12.04 31.56
N ILE A 555 3.33 12.36 30.87
CA ILE A 555 3.37 13.37 29.81
C ILE A 555 3.52 12.60 28.51
N VAL A 556 2.56 12.73 27.60
CA VAL A 556 2.50 11.90 26.39
C VAL A 556 2.67 12.76 25.15
N TYR A 557 3.56 12.38 24.26
CA TYR A 557 3.69 12.95 22.92
C TYR A 557 2.66 12.30 21.98
N GLU A 558 1.87 13.12 21.29
CA GLU A 558 0.84 12.71 20.33
C GLU A 558 1.25 13.17 18.92
N PRO A 559 1.74 12.26 18.04
CA PRO A 559 2.25 12.62 16.72
C PRO A 559 1.18 13.15 15.76
N LEU A 560 -0.10 12.80 15.97
CA LEU A 560 -1.21 13.30 15.14
C LEU A 560 -1.63 14.74 15.52
N ALA A 561 -1.27 15.20 16.72
CA ALA A 561 -1.46 16.59 17.10
C ALA A 561 -0.31 17.44 16.54
N MET A 562 -0.48 18.02 15.35
CA MET A 562 0.56 18.78 14.66
C MET A 562 0.31 20.29 14.71
N VAL A 563 1.35 21.05 15.05
CA VAL A 563 1.28 22.52 15.19
C VAL A 563 2.51 23.13 14.54
N GLU A 564 2.29 24.10 13.65
CA GLU A 564 3.33 24.97 13.11
C GLU A 564 3.55 26.15 14.06
N HIS A 565 4.80 26.44 14.40
CA HIS A 565 5.15 27.47 15.38
C HIS A 565 6.21 28.42 14.82
N LEU A 566 5.89 29.72 14.84
CA LEU A 566 6.84 30.80 14.55
C LEU A 566 7.69 31.06 15.80
N GLU A 567 8.69 30.22 16.03
CA GLU A 567 9.53 30.26 17.24
C GLU A 567 10.13 31.67 17.48
N PHE A 568 9.96 32.21 18.70
CA PHE A 568 10.37 33.59 19.07
C PHE A 568 9.70 34.71 18.26
N GLY A 569 8.58 34.44 17.59
CA GLY A 569 7.84 35.42 16.78
C GLY A 569 7.36 36.61 17.61
N SER A 570 6.82 36.32 18.80
CA SER A 570 6.25 37.28 19.76
C SER A 570 7.25 37.90 20.75
N SER A 571 8.34 37.20 21.09
CA SER A 571 9.26 37.61 22.17
C SER A 571 10.58 38.28 21.72
N GLY A 572 11.00 38.11 20.46
CA GLY A 572 12.32 38.53 19.95
C GLY A 572 13.48 37.67 20.47
N GLN A 573 14.62 37.62 19.74
CA GLN A 573 15.78 36.76 20.10
C GLN A 573 16.72 37.37 21.16
N SER A 574 16.79 38.70 21.25
CA SER A 574 17.79 39.43 22.04
C SER A 574 17.38 39.57 23.51
N GLY A 575 17.34 38.47 24.25
CA GLY A 575 17.04 38.46 25.69
C GLY A 575 16.65 37.08 26.23
N SER A 576 16.06 36.23 25.38
CA SER A 576 15.61 34.89 25.74
C SER A 576 16.76 33.97 26.19
N HIS A 577 17.91 34.03 25.53
CA HIS A 577 19.06 33.18 25.89
C HIS A 577 19.57 33.41 27.33
N SER A 578 19.57 34.65 27.83
CA SER A 578 20.05 34.94 29.18
C SER A 578 19.04 34.49 30.24
N LEU A 579 17.73 34.61 29.96
CA LEU A 579 16.67 34.09 30.81
C LEU A 579 16.71 32.55 30.88
N ILE A 580 16.81 31.87 29.74
CA ILE A 580 16.95 30.40 29.66
C ILE A 580 18.14 29.94 30.52
N GLN A 581 19.31 30.58 30.40
CA GLN A 581 20.49 30.22 31.20
C GLN A 581 20.29 30.44 32.70
N ARG A 582 19.59 31.51 33.10
CA ARG A 582 19.30 31.80 34.50
C ARG A 582 18.34 30.75 35.08
N HIS A 583 17.25 30.49 34.38
CA HIS A 583 16.18 29.58 34.81
C HIS A 583 16.61 28.12 34.78
N TRP A 584 17.48 27.74 33.83
CA TRP A 584 18.15 26.44 33.83
C TRP A 584 18.85 26.15 35.16
N LYS A 585 19.61 27.12 35.73
CA LYS A 585 20.28 26.94 37.02
C LYS A 585 19.29 26.75 38.17
N VAL A 586 18.18 27.49 38.16
CA VAL A 586 17.11 27.37 39.17
C VAL A 586 16.48 25.97 39.09
N PHE A 587 16.12 25.53 37.88
CA PHE A 587 15.57 24.21 37.62
C PHE A 587 16.52 23.07 38.05
N ALA A 588 17.79 23.17 37.67
CA ALA A 588 18.79 22.16 38.03
C ALA A 588 18.96 21.99 39.53
N GLN A 589 18.94 23.10 40.29
CA GLN A 589 19.02 23.07 41.76
C GLN A 589 17.78 22.44 42.39
N GLN A 590 16.58 22.76 41.88
CA GLN A 590 15.32 22.29 42.43
C GLN A 590 15.02 20.82 42.15
N HIS A 591 15.43 20.32 40.99
CA HIS A 591 15.09 18.98 40.50
C HIS A 591 16.26 17.99 40.55
N LEU A 592 17.28 18.24 41.37
CA LEU A 592 18.49 17.42 41.45
C LEU A 592 18.22 15.92 41.59
N GLU A 593 17.23 15.53 42.41
CA GLU A 593 16.84 14.12 42.57
C GLU A 593 16.29 13.52 41.28
N PHE A 594 15.38 14.22 40.60
CA PHE A 594 14.84 13.82 39.30
C PHE A 594 15.95 13.71 38.25
N LEU A 595 16.83 14.71 38.19
CA LEU A 595 17.89 14.81 37.19
C LEU A 595 18.95 13.71 37.32
N ARG A 596 19.18 13.15 38.52
CA ARG A 596 20.11 12.03 38.74
C ARG A 596 19.75 10.78 37.93
N HIS A 597 18.48 10.62 37.58
CA HIS A 597 17.99 9.48 36.80
C HIS A 597 17.99 9.74 35.29
N GLN A 598 18.28 10.97 34.86
CA GLN A 598 18.29 11.36 33.45
C GLN A 598 19.60 11.00 32.74
N GLN A 599 19.56 10.99 31.41
CA GLN A 599 20.72 10.72 30.56
C GLN A 599 21.71 11.89 30.58
N PRO A 600 23.03 11.63 30.53
CA PRO A 600 24.02 12.68 30.30
C PRO A 600 23.74 13.39 28.97
N ARG A 601 23.96 14.71 28.94
CA ARG A 601 23.73 15.54 27.75
C ARG A 601 24.66 15.15 26.61
N HIS A 602 24.14 14.37 25.66
CA HIS A 602 24.85 13.98 24.44
C HIS A 602 23.86 13.49 23.39
N ILE A 603 24.07 13.81 22.11
CA ILE A 603 23.13 13.44 21.04
C ILE A 603 22.96 11.91 20.89
N ARG A 604 24.04 11.14 21.12
CA ARG A 604 23.97 9.66 21.14
C ARG A 604 23.06 9.10 22.25
N ASN A 605 22.78 9.87 23.30
CA ASN A 605 21.86 9.48 24.34
C ASN A 605 20.41 9.91 24.04
N ALA A 606 20.17 10.65 22.95
CA ALA A 606 18.84 11.18 22.63
C ALA A 606 17.83 10.07 22.38
N LEU A 607 18.22 8.97 21.74
CA LEU A 607 17.34 7.82 21.56
C LEU A 607 16.86 7.25 22.91
N LEU A 608 17.76 7.09 23.88
CA LEU A 608 17.39 6.62 25.21
C LEU A 608 16.64 7.67 26.04
N GLY A 609 16.89 8.96 25.79
CA GLY A 609 16.24 10.08 26.47
C GLY A 609 14.91 10.52 25.87
N ARG A 610 14.57 10.09 24.65
CA ARG A 610 13.31 10.46 23.95
C ARG A 610 12.06 9.91 24.63
N GLU A 611 12.26 8.92 25.49
CA GLU A 611 11.24 8.21 26.23
C GLU A 611 11.56 8.25 27.71
N ARG A 612 10.54 8.47 28.53
CA ARG A 612 10.68 8.32 29.97
C ARG A 612 11.03 6.88 30.32
N ARG A 613 12.17 6.69 30.99
CA ARG A 613 12.64 5.35 31.38
C ARG A 613 11.62 4.67 32.30
N ARG A 614 11.08 3.54 31.84
CA ARG A 614 10.34 2.56 32.64
C ARG A 614 11.23 1.33 32.83
N PRO A 615 11.85 1.13 34.00
CA PRO A 615 12.83 0.06 34.22
C PRO A 615 12.30 -1.36 34.00
N ASP A 616 10.98 -1.51 34.06
CA ASP A 616 10.19 -2.72 33.92
C ASP A 616 9.71 -2.98 32.47
N ARG A 617 9.78 -1.98 31.59
CA ARG A 617 9.33 -2.08 30.20
C ARG A 617 10.48 -2.48 29.28
N GLN A 618 10.44 -3.72 28.80
CA GLN A 618 11.42 -4.27 27.87
C GLN A 618 11.14 -3.85 26.41
N ARG A 619 12.20 -3.77 25.61
CA ARG A 619 12.18 -3.33 24.21
C ARG A 619 12.53 -4.47 23.26
N VAL A 620 11.64 -4.72 22.31
CA VAL A 620 11.77 -5.78 21.31
C VAL A 620 11.97 -5.15 19.94
N LEU A 621 13.03 -5.57 19.24
CA LEU A 621 13.19 -5.30 17.81
C LEU A 621 12.64 -6.50 17.04
N LEU A 622 11.49 -6.31 16.39
CA LEU A 622 10.90 -7.32 15.51
C LEU A 622 11.38 -7.06 14.07
N ILE A 623 12.09 -8.01 13.48
CA ILE A 623 12.59 -7.96 12.11
C ILE A 623 11.74 -8.88 11.25
N GLU A 624 11.20 -8.34 10.15
CA GLU A 624 10.28 -9.05 9.26
C GLU A 624 10.54 -8.66 7.79
N ASP A 625 10.10 -9.45 6.81
CA ASP A 625 10.27 -9.18 5.38
C ASP A 625 9.84 -7.76 4.98
N ARG A 626 8.71 -7.31 5.54
CA ARG A 626 8.09 -6.00 5.33
C ARG A 626 7.40 -5.58 6.63
N ILE A 627 6.87 -4.36 6.66
CA ILE A 627 5.94 -3.97 7.73
C ILE A 627 4.71 -4.91 7.64
N PRO A 628 4.39 -5.71 8.69
CA PRO A 628 3.39 -6.77 8.60
C PRO A 628 1.97 -6.21 8.65
N LEU A 629 1.51 -5.69 7.52
CA LEU A 629 0.12 -5.27 7.32
C LEU A 629 -0.77 -6.50 7.15
N ARG A 630 -1.92 -6.49 7.82
CA ARG A 630 -2.89 -7.60 7.81
C ARG A 630 -3.44 -7.88 6.40
N GLY A 631 -3.47 -6.87 5.53
CA GLY A 631 -3.93 -7.02 4.13
C GLY A 631 -2.97 -7.78 3.21
N LEU A 632 -1.74 -8.08 3.64
CA LEU A 632 -0.73 -8.77 2.81
C LEU A 632 -0.84 -10.32 2.85
N GLY A 633 -1.70 -10.88 3.71
CA GLY A 633 -1.92 -12.32 3.83
C GLY A 633 -1.57 -12.89 5.21
N SER A 634 -1.86 -14.19 5.40
CA SER A 634 -1.91 -14.85 6.71
C SER A 634 -0.65 -14.74 7.56
N GLY A 635 0.53 -14.94 6.96
CA GLY A 635 1.80 -14.84 7.69
C GLY A 635 2.04 -13.45 8.27
N TYR A 636 1.63 -12.39 7.57
CA TYR A 636 1.73 -11.02 8.07
C TYR A 636 0.66 -10.68 9.10
N VAL A 637 -0.53 -11.28 9.01
CA VAL A 637 -1.57 -11.16 10.05
C VAL A 637 -1.05 -11.67 11.38
N ARG A 638 -0.41 -12.85 11.41
CA ARG A 638 0.17 -13.40 12.65
C ARG A 638 1.28 -12.52 13.21
N SER A 639 2.22 -12.04 12.38
CA SER A 639 3.26 -11.11 12.84
C SER A 639 2.66 -9.82 13.43
N ASN A 640 1.57 -9.30 12.83
CA ASN A 640 0.82 -8.16 13.36
C ASN A 640 0.17 -8.48 14.73
N ASP A 641 -0.44 -9.67 14.87
CA ASP A 641 -1.02 -10.14 16.13
C ASP A 641 0.03 -10.27 17.24
N ILE A 642 1.24 -10.74 16.90
CA ILE A 642 2.39 -10.77 17.84
C ILE A 642 2.72 -9.36 18.30
N VAL A 643 2.87 -8.40 17.38
CA VAL A 643 3.14 -6.99 17.75
C VAL A 643 2.07 -6.44 18.70
N ARG A 644 0.79 -6.66 18.38
CA ARG A 644 -0.34 -6.20 19.22
C ARG A 644 -0.34 -6.86 20.60
N ALA A 645 -0.07 -8.16 20.66
CA ALA A 645 -0.03 -8.91 21.91
C ALA A 645 1.19 -8.52 22.77
N LEU A 646 2.35 -8.27 22.16
CA LEU A 646 3.52 -7.72 22.86
C LEU A 646 3.21 -6.35 23.47
N VAL A 647 2.57 -5.44 22.72
CA VAL A 647 2.16 -4.14 23.25
C VAL A 647 1.15 -4.31 24.40
N ALA A 648 0.20 -5.24 24.29
CA ALA A 648 -0.76 -5.54 25.35
C ALA A 648 -0.10 -6.11 26.62
N LEU A 649 1.06 -6.76 26.48
CA LEU A 649 1.92 -7.23 27.57
C LEU A 649 2.90 -6.15 28.09
N ASP A 650 2.69 -4.88 27.71
CA ASP A 650 3.49 -3.69 28.04
C ASP A 650 4.93 -3.69 27.48
N TYR A 651 5.24 -4.47 26.44
CA TYR A 651 6.50 -4.34 25.72
C TYR A 651 6.52 -3.08 24.83
N HIS A 652 7.71 -2.50 24.61
CA HIS A 652 7.93 -1.54 23.55
C HIS A 652 8.42 -2.27 22.30
N VAL A 653 7.74 -2.09 21.18
CA VAL A 653 8.06 -2.83 19.94
C VAL A 653 8.49 -1.85 18.86
N THR A 654 9.63 -2.14 18.25
CA THR A 654 10.07 -1.51 17.00
C THR A 654 10.02 -2.57 15.91
N VAL A 655 9.35 -2.28 14.80
CA VAL A 655 9.28 -3.18 13.64
C VAL A 655 10.24 -2.69 12.56
N PHE A 656 11.16 -3.57 12.15
CA PHE A 656 12.14 -3.33 11.11
C PHE A 656 11.87 -4.21 9.89
N PRO A 657 11.71 -3.62 8.69
CA PRO A 657 11.51 -4.39 7.48
C PRO A 657 12.84 -4.74 6.79
N VAL A 658 12.98 -5.98 6.29
CA VAL A 658 14.11 -6.40 5.45
C VAL A 658 14.03 -5.75 4.06
N MET A 659 12.81 -5.63 3.52
CA MET A 659 12.50 -4.92 2.28
C MET A 659 11.74 -3.64 2.61
N ARG A 660 12.25 -2.50 2.11
CA ARG A 660 11.67 -1.18 2.37
C ARG A 660 10.18 -1.13 2.04
N GLU A 661 9.40 -0.54 2.95
CA GLU A 661 8.00 -0.26 2.74
C GLU A 661 7.85 1.09 2.04
N GLN A 662 6.97 1.17 1.04
CA GLN A 662 6.84 2.38 0.20
C GLN A 662 5.54 3.13 0.45
N LEU A 663 4.70 2.64 1.37
CA LEU A 663 3.45 3.30 1.74
C LEU A 663 3.69 4.55 2.63
N PRO A 664 2.86 5.60 2.49
CA PRO A 664 2.83 6.72 3.42
C PRO A 664 2.63 6.28 4.87
N ALA A 665 3.34 6.91 5.81
CA ALA A 665 3.34 6.57 7.23
C ALA A 665 1.92 6.45 7.82
N PHE A 666 1.01 7.38 7.49
CA PHE A 666 -0.35 7.38 8.05
C PHE A 666 -1.17 6.12 7.66
N LEU A 667 -0.90 5.51 6.50
CA LEU A 667 -1.55 4.26 6.11
C LEU A 667 -1.00 3.07 6.90
N LEU A 668 0.30 3.09 7.20
CA LEU A 668 0.95 2.06 8.01
C LEU A 668 0.40 2.06 9.44
N TYR A 669 0.37 3.22 10.09
CA TYR A 669 -0.10 3.33 11.48
C TYR A 669 -1.60 3.05 11.67
N ARG A 670 -2.41 2.97 10.60
CA ARG A 670 -3.81 2.52 10.69
C ARG A 670 -3.92 1.08 11.21
N ASP A 671 -2.93 0.25 10.91
CA ASP A 671 -2.97 -1.19 11.17
C ASP A 671 -2.09 -1.64 12.35
N PHE A 672 -1.55 -0.69 13.13
CA PHE A 672 -0.74 -0.95 14.31
C PHE A 672 -1.23 -0.16 15.52
N PRO A 673 -0.94 -0.63 16.75
CA PRO A 673 -1.04 0.23 17.93
C PRO A 673 -0.17 1.49 17.76
N GLU A 674 -0.70 2.65 18.16
CA GLU A 674 -0.07 3.96 17.96
C GLU A 674 1.25 4.11 18.73
N GLU A 675 1.55 3.22 19.67
CA GLU A 675 2.77 3.19 20.48
C GLU A 675 3.93 2.38 19.86
N VAL A 676 3.72 1.73 18.71
CA VAL A 676 4.75 0.93 18.01
C VAL A 676 5.60 1.83 17.13
N GLU A 677 6.93 1.67 17.15
CA GLU A 677 7.82 2.35 16.19
C GLU A 677 7.91 1.52 14.90
N LEU A 678 7.49 2.07 13.76
CA LEU A 678 7.61 1.41 12.46
C LEU A 678 8.78 2.01 11.67
N ALA A 679 9.87 1.26 11.49
CA ALA A 679 11.07 1.70 10.77
C ALA A 679 10.89 1.58 9.24
N PHE A 680 9.82 2.18 8.70
CA PHE A 680 9.40 2.00 7.30
C PHE A 680 10.34 2.62 6.26
N ASP A 681 11.19 3.56 6.65
CA ASP A 681 12.20 4.18 5.78
C ASP A 681 13.52 3.39 5.71
N HIS A 682 13.60 2.28 6.44
CA HIS A 682 14.75 1.39 6.48
C HIS A 682 14.57 0.14 5.62
N ASP A 683 15.69 -0.52 5.36
CA ASP A 683 15.78 -1.85 4.76
C ASP A 683 17.08 -2.55 5.20
N MET A 684 17.29 -3.77 4.70
CA MET A 684 18.46 -4.59 4.99
C MET A 684 19.81 -3.87 4.82
N SER A 685 19.93 -2.93 3.87
CA SER A 685 21.18 -2.19 3.64
C SER A 685 21.52 -1.21 4.76
N THR A 686 20.50 -0.73 5.47
CA THR A 686 20.62 0.25 6.56
C THR A 686 20.72 -0.40 7.95
N LEU A 687 20.43 -1.70 8.06
CA LEU A 687 20.40 -2.43 9.32
C LEU A 687 21.69 -2.29 10.16
N PRO A 688 22.92 -2.37 9.60
CA PRO A 688 24.14 -2.23 10.40
C PRO A 688 24.22 -0.89 11.14
N ALA A 689 23.93 0.21 10.43
CA ALA A 689 23.95 1.55 10.99
C ALA A 689 22.81 1.75 12.00
N PHE A 690 21.63 1.18 11.71
CA PHE A 690 20.49 1.18 12.62
C PHE A 690 20.81 0.50 13.95
N LEU A 691 21.46 -0.68 13.92
CA LEU A 691 21.87 -1.40 15.13
C LEU A 691 22.98 -0.65 15.89
N GLU A 692 23.93 -0.04 15.19
CA GLU A 692 24.99 0.76 15.82
C GLU A 692 24.44 2.01 16.53
N GLU A 693 23.51 2.75 15.90
CA GLU A 693 22.83 3.90 16.53
C GLU A 693 22.05 3.48 17.79
N ARG A 694 21.51 2.26 17.79
CA ARG A 694 20.64 1.72 18.83
C ARG A 694 21.37 0.72 19.74
N ALA A 695 22.69 0.82 19.83
CA ALA A 695 23.51 -0.05 20.68
C ALA A 695 23.03 -0.02 22.14
N GLY A 696 22.67 -1.18 22.68
CA GLY A 696 22.14 -1.32 24.04
C GLY A 696 20.73 -0.73 24.25
N TYR A 697 19.98 -0.44 23.18
CA TYR A 697 18.61 0.05 23.27
C TYR A 697 17.60 -1.09 23.43
N TYR A 698 17.77 -2.19 22.69
CA TYR A 698 16.86 -3.34 22.70
C TYR A 698 17.28 -4.39 23.73
N ASP A 699 16.28 -5.11 24.26
CA ASP A 699 16.45 -6.22 25.19
C ASP A 699 16.32 -7.59 24.50
N LEU A 700 15.60 -7.65 23.36
CA LEU A 700 15.38 -8.88 22.60
C LEU A 700 15.28 -8.59 21.09
N LEU A 701 15.84 -9.49 20.28
CA LEU A 701 15.55 -9.54 18.83
C LEU A 701 14.50 -10.61 18.55
N TRP A 702 13.48 -10.28 17.78
CA TRP A 702 12.50 -11.22 17.25
C TRP A 702 12.61 -11.27 15.73
N VAL A 703 13.16 -12.34 15.19
CA VAL A 703 13.35 -12.50 13.74
C VAL A 703 12.22 -13.37 13.20
N GLY A 704 11.39 -12.81 12.32
CA GLY A 704 10.36 -13.55 11.61
C GLY A 704 10.91 -14.21 10.34
N ARG A 705 10.55 -15.47 10.15
CA ARG A 705 10.87 -16.38 9.03
C ARG A 705 12.31 -16.89 8.98
N THR A 706 12.44 -18.16 8.62
CA THR A 706 13.72 -18.88 8.54
C THR A 706 14.69 -18.25 7.54
N HIS A 707 14.22 -17.83 6.37
CA HIS A 707 15.07 -17.22 5.34
C HIS A 707 15.63 -15.85 5.76
N ASN A 708 14.93 -15.10 6.61
CA ASN A 708 15.44 -13.83 7.13
C ASN A 708 16.59 -14.06 8.09
N MET A 709 16.50 -15.06 8.97
CA MET A 709 17.61 -15.41 9.86
C MET A 709 18.89 -15.72 9.07
N ALA A 710 18.77 -16.48 7.98
CA ALA A 710 19.91 -16.79 7.09
C ALA A 710 20.53 -15.52 6.45
N ARG A 711 19.68 -14.58 5.98
CA ARG A 711 20.12 -13.31 5.39
C ARG A 711 20.75 -12.36 6.42
N LEU A 712 20.22 -12.35 7.64
CA LEU A 712 20.63 -11.45 8.72
C LEU A 712 21.92 -11.90 9.41
N LEU A 713 22.18 -13.21 9.45
CA LEU A 713 23.28 -13.79 10.23
C LEU A 713 24.66 -13.12 10.00
N PRO A 714 25.11 -12.80 8.77
CA PRO A 714 26.37 -12.09 8.57
C PRO A 714 26.39 -10.71 9.23
N VAL A 715 25.31 -9.95 9.07
CA VAL A 715 25.17 -8.60 9.66
C VAL A 715 25.09 -8.67 11.18
N LEU A 716 24.35 -9.64 11.73
CA LEU A 716 24.24 -9.83 13.17
C LEU A 716 25.58 -10.26 13.81
N ASN A 717 26.39 -11.06 13.12
CA ASN A 717 27.72 -11.43 13.58
C ASN A 717 28.66 -10.21 13.63
N GLU A 718 28.66 -9.38 12.58
CA GLU A 718 29.44 -8.14 12.53
C GLU A 718 28.97 -7.12 13.58
N ALA A 719 27.66 -7.02 13.78
CA ALA A 719 27.01 -6.12 14.73
C ALA A 719 26.93 -6.67 16.16
N SER A 720 27.50 -7.86 16.44
CA SER A 720 27.34 -8.59 17.71
C SER A 720 27.60 -7.76 18.97
N ARG A 721 28.51 -6.78 18.91
CA ARG A 721 28.79 -5.84 20.01
C ARG A 721 27.66 -4.86 20.36
N PHE A 722 26.66 -4.73 19.48
CA PHE A 722 25.52 -3.80 19.60
C PHE A 722 24.21 -4.51 19.93
N LEU A 723 24.18 -5.84 19.80
CA LEU A 723 22.99 -6.65 19.99
C LEU A 723 22.64 -6.84 21.47
N PRO A 724 21.36 -7.14 21.79
CA PRO A 724 20.92 -7.37 23.17
C PRO A 724 21.67 -8.51 23.85
N HIS A 725 21.80 -8.41 25.18
CA HIS A 725 22.39 -9.46 26.01
C HIS A 725 21.46 -10.67 26.22
N CYS A 726 20.14 -10.47 26.19
CA CYS A 726 19.16 -11.50 26.54
C CYS A 726 18.90 -12.49 25.39
N GLY A 727 19.23 -12.12 24.14
CA GLY A 727 19.25 -13.05 23.01
C GLY A 727 18.33 -12.68 21.83
N SER A 728 18.13 -13.65 20.94
CA SER A 728 17.26 -13.60 19.77
C SER A 728 16.29 -14.77 19.72
N VAL A 729 15.10 -14.51 19.21
CA VAL A 729 14.05 -15.47 18.91
C VAL A 729 13.93 -15.62 17.41
N LEU A 730 13.86 -16.86 16.93
CA LEU A 730 13.45 -17.15 15.56
C LEU A 730 12.00 -17.61 15.56
N ASP A 731 11.13 -16.85 14.92
CA ASP A 731 9.76 -17.27 14.65
C ASP A 731 9.69 -17.82 13.23
N THR A 732 9.51 -19.14 13.08
CA THR A 732 9.63 -19.77 11.77
C THR A 732 8.51 -19.35 10.83
N GLU A 733 7.32 -19.02 11.36
CA GLU A 733 6.04 -18.83 10.65
C GLU A 733 5.58 -20.05 9.84
N VAL A 734 6.49 -20.70 9.14
CA VAL A 734 6.31 -21.98 8.46
C VAL A 734 7.64 -22.73 8.43
N VAL A 735 7.58 -24.05 8.55
CA VAL A 735 8.70 -24.93 8.16
C VAL A 735 8.44 -25.37 6.72
N ALA A 736 9.24 -24.89 5.78
CA ALA A 736 9.00 -25.04 4.35
C ALA A 736 9.40 -26.41 3.78
N ALA A 737 10.31 -27.13 4.44
CA ALA A 737 10.82 -28.42 3.94
C ALA A 737 9.74 -29.45 3.53
N PRO A 738 8.67 -29.71 4.33
CA PRO A 738 7.60 -30.62 3.92
C PRO A 738 6.87 -30.14 2.65
N ARG A 739 6.60 -28.83 2.57
CA ARG A 739 5.93 -28.21 1.42
C ARG A 739 6.73 -28.41 0.13
N THR A 740 8.05 -28.25 0.19
CA THR A 740 8.93 -28.44 -0.98
C THR A 740 8.84 -29.87 -1.52
N LEU A 741 8.84 -30.87 -0.63
CA LEU A 741 8.71 -32.28 -1.04
C LEU A 741 7.32 -32.61 -1.58
N LEU A 742 6.26 -32.03 -0.98
CA LEU A 742 4.90 -32.16 -1.48
C LEU A 742 4.73 -31.52 -2.86
N GLN A 743 5.29 -30.32 -3.07
CA GLN A 743 5.29 -29.67 -4.38
C GLN A 743 6.00 -30.53 -5.43
N GLN A 744 7.17 -31.07 -5.10
CA GLN A 744 7.90 -31.99 -5.98
C GLN A 744 7.07 -33.24 -6.31
N ALA A 745 6.35 -33.80 -5.34
CA ALA A 745 5.51 -34.97 -5.56
C ALA A 745 4.27 -34.68 -6.43
N VAL A 746 3.64 -33.51 -6.27
CA VAL A 746 2.41 -33.12 -6.97
C VAL A 746 2.69 -32.59 -8.37
N THR A 747 3.69 -31.73 -8.50
CA THR A 747 3.96 -30.95 -9.73
C THR A 747 5.12 -31.53 -10.55
N GLY A 748 5.99 -32.35 -9.94
CA GLY A 748 7.25 -32.77 -10.55
C GLY A 748 8.29 -31.65 -10.66
N LEU A 749 8.07 -30.53 -9.97
CA LEU A 749 8.91 -29.34 -9.99
C LEU A 749 9.32 -28.95 -8.56
N LEU A 750 10.52 -28.38 -8.43
CA LEU A 750 10.96 -27.67 -7.23
C LEU A 750 10.38 -26.23 -7.21
N PRO A 751 10.48 -25.50 -6.09
CA PRO A 751 9.95 -24.13 -5.97
C PRO A 751 10.49 -23.14 -7.01
N ASP A 752 11.71 -23.36 -7.52
CA ASP A 752 12.34 -22.56 -8.57
C ASP A 752 11.91 -22.99 -10.00
N GLY A 753 11.01 -23.96 -10.12
CA GLY A 753 10.51 -24.50 -11.38
C GLY A 753 11.41 -25.56 -12.00
N THR A 754 12.49 -25.98 -11.32
CA THR A 754 13.36 -27.03 -11.86
C THR A 754 12.69 -28.42 -11.78
N PRO A 755 12.73 -29.24 -12.84
CA PRO A 755 12.16 -30.58 -12.81
C PRO A 755 12.87 -31.48 -11.79
N ALA A 756 12.10 -32.17 -10.96
CA ALA A 756 12.61 -33.11 -9.96
C ALA A 756 11.69 -34.33 -9.83
N ALA A 757 12.29 -35.52 -9.76
CA ALA A 757 11.53 -36.77 -9.62
C ALA A 757 10.96 -36.90 -8.20
N PRO A 758 9.71 -37.36 -8.00
CA PRO A 758 9.14 -37.56 -6.67
C PRO A 758 9.97 -38.51 -5.81
N VAL A 759 10.25 -38.13 -4.56
CA VAL A 759 10.94 -38.98 -3.57
C VAL A 759 9.93 -39.66 -2.64
N LYS A 760 10.16 -40.93 -2.30
CA LYS A 760 9.25 -41.74 -1.45
C LYS A 760 10.03 -42.64 -0.48
N GLY A 761 9.39 -43.09 0.59
CA GLY A 761 9.97 -44.05 1.55
C GLY A 761 11.24 -43.52 2.24
N GLU A 762 12.26 -44.36 2.39
CA GLU A 762 13.53 -43.97 3.04
C GLU A 762 14.26 -42.81 2.34
N GLU A 763 14.02 -42.60 1.05
CA GLU A 763 14.59 -41.47 0.31
C GLU A 763 13.88 -40.15 0.64
N TYR A 764 12.56 -40.20 0.87
CA TYR A 764 11.80 -39.04 1.35
C TYR A 764 12.32 -38.60 2.72
N GLU A 765 12.50 -39.54 3.66
CA GLU A 765 13.00 -39.22 5.01
C GLU A 765 14.38 -38.56 4.96
N ARG A 766 15.30 -39.09 4.14
CA ARG A 766 16.63 -38.50 3.95
C ARG A 766 16.57 -37.12 3.30
N ALA A 767 15.69 -36.93 2.32
CA ALA A 767 15.51 -35.63 1.67
C ALA A 767 14.91 -34.60 2.64
N LEU A 768 13.94 -35.01 3.46
CA LEU A 768 13.35 -34.18 4.50
C LEU A 768 14.40 -33.76 5.54
N ASP A 769 15.21 -34.69 6.03
CA ASP A 769 16.29 -34.39 6.98
C ASP A 769 17.31 -33.40 6.40
N ALA A 770 17.68 -33.56 5.13
CA ALA A 770 18.59 -32.65 4.44
C ALA A 770 18.00 -31.24 4.30
N LEU A 771 16.74 -31.13 3.85
CA LEU A 771 16.05 -29.85 3.69
C LEU A 771 15.83 -29.14 5.04
N LEU A 772 15.44 -29.87 6.09
CA LEU A 772 15.30 -29.32 7.43
C LEU A 772 16.64 -28.79 7.97
N THR A 773 17.72 -29.53 7.74
CA THR A 773 19.07 -29.10 8.14
C THR A 773 19.48 -27.82 7.42
N GLU A 774 19.22 -27.72 6.12
CA GLU A 774 19.52 -26.53 5.32
C GLU A 774 18.66 -25.32 5.72
N GLU A 775 17.35 -25.51 5.87
CA GLU A 775 16.39 -24.46 6.23
C GLU A 775 16.68 -23.88 7.62
N LEU A 776 16.95 -24.76 8.59
CA LEU A 776 17.15 -24.37 9.99
C LEU A 776 18.62 -24.16 10.35
N GLN A 777 19.55 -24.18 9.37
CA GLN A 777 20.99 -24.08 9.66
C GLN A 777 21.36 -22.84 10.47
N SER A 778 20.66 -21.72 10.26
CA SER A 778 20.93 -20.45 10.96
C SER A 778 20.19 -20.31 12.29
N ALA A 779 19.30 -21.26 12.63
CA ALA A 779 18.52 -21.22 13.87
C ALA A 779 19.37 -21.38 15.13
N HIS A 780 20.59 -21.95 15.01
CA HIS A 780 21.56 -22.05 16.11
C HIS A 780 21.94 -20.71 16.76
N TYR A 781 21.70 -19.60 16.05
CA TYR A 781 21.94 -18.26 16.58
C TYR A 781 20.93 -17.89 17.69
N CYS A 782 19.73 -18.46 17.66
CA CYS A 782 18.61 -18.06 18.49
C CYS A 782 18.47 -18.90 19.77
N GLN A 783 18.09 -18.22 20.86
CA GLN A 783 17.88 -18.83 22.17
C GLN A 783 16.53 -19.56 22.26
N GLN A 784 15.53 -19.08 21.52
CA GLN A 784 14.26 -19.77 21.35
C GLN A 784 13.88 -19.82 19.87
N ILE A 785 13.27 -20.93 19.47
CA ILE A 785 12.69 -21.12 18.15
C ILE A 785 11.18 -21.33 18.32
N ILE A 786 10.38 -20.54 17.62
CA ILE A 786 8.93 -20.58 17.70
C ILE A 786 8.39 -21.28 16.46
N ALA A 787 7.64 -22.34 16.72
CA ALA A 787 6.86 -23.09 15.74
C ALA A 787 5.40 -22.61 15.78
N VAL A 788 4.68 -22.72 14.66
CA VAL A 788 3.24 -22.40 14.64
C VAL A 788 2.39 -23.54 15.19
N THR A 789 2.80 -24.78 14.91
CA THR A 789 2.11 -25.99 15.36
C THR A 789 3.04 -26.92 16.13
N GLU A 790 2.48 -27.90 16.85
CA GLU A 790 3.29 -28.95 17.48
C GLU A 790 3.98 -29.85 16.43
N HIS A 791 3.36 -30.05 15.27
CA HIS A 791 3.97 -30.78 14.16
C HIS A 791 5.24 -30.07 13.66
N ASP A 792 5.17 -28.76 13.44
CA ASP A 792 6.35 -27.95 13.08
C ASP A 792 7.42 -28.01 14.19
N ALA A 793 7.00 -28.02 15.45
CA ALA A 793 7.94 -28.14 16.57
C ALA A 793 8.67 -29.49 16.57
N GLU A 794 8.00 -30.58 16.22
CA GLU A 794 8.62 -31.90 16.05
C GLU A 794 9.62 -31.92 14.90
N LEU A 795 9.33 -31.27 13.76
CA LEU A 795 10.27 -31.14 12.65
C LEU A 795 11.53 -30.36 13.05
N ILE A 796 11.38 -29.28 13.81
CA ILE A 796 12.50 -28.49 14.32
C ILE A 796 13.33 -29.31 15.33
N ARG A 797 12.68 -30.10 16.21
CA ARG A 797 13.36 -31.04 17.12
C ARG A 797 14.08 -32.16 16.37
N ARG A 798 13.49 -32.66 15.29
CA ARG A 798 14.11 -33.65 14.39
C ARG A 798 15.39 -33.10 13.75
N ALA A 799 15.43 -31.81 13.41
CA ALA A 799 16.63 -31.12 12.94
C ALA A 799 17.70 -30.89 14.03
N GLY A 800 17.42 -31.24 15.29
CA GLY A 800 18.37 -31.19 16.41
C GLY A 800 18.19 -30.04 17.40
N TYR A 801 17.15 -29.22 17.26
CA TYR A 801 16.91 -28.09 18.14
C TYR A 801 15.91 -28.41 19.26
N GLY A 802 16.35 -28.35 20.52
CA GLY A 802 15.51 -28.67 21.69
C GLY A 802 14.76 -27.47 22.28
N ASN A 803 15.18 -26.25 21.95
CA ASN A 803 14.67 -24.98 22.46
C ASN A 803 13.48 -24.45 21.64
N VAL A 804 12.44 -25.29 21.53
CA VAL A 804 11.29 -25.02 20.65
C VAL A 804 10.02 -24.80 21.46
N MET A 805 9.29 -23.71 21.15
CA MET A 805 8.00 -23.38 21.73
C MET A 805 6.95 -23.20 20.63
N VAL A 806 5.66 -23.35 20.97
CA VAL A 806 4.57 -23.25 20.00
C VAL A 806 3.76 -21.98 20.22
N LEU A 807 3.52 -21.22 19.14
CA LEU A 807 2.65 -20.06 19.11
C LEU A 807 1.80 -20.07 17.84
N GLY A 808 0.53 -20.45 17.97
CA GLY A 808 -0.43 -20.55 16.87
C GLY A 808 -0.92 -19.19 16.36
N HIS A 809 -2.21 -19.10 16.02
CA HIS A 809 -2.87 -17.87 15.59
C HIS A 809 -3.73 -17.27 16.72
N SER A 810 -4.01 -15.97 16.62
CA SER A 810 -5.02 -15.29 17.43
C SER A 810 -6.15 -14.82 16.52
N MET A 811 -7.40 -15.15 16.82
CA MET A 811 -8.53 -14.77 15.98
C MET A 811 -9.79 -14.53 16.81
N GLU A 812 -10.51 -13.45 16.50
CA GLU A 812 -11.83 -13.19 17.08
C GLU A 812 -12.92 -13.98 16.34
N ILE A 813 -13.81 -14.60 17.10
CA ILE A 813 -14.90 -15.41 16.55
C ILE A 813 -16.12 -14.51 16.32
N ALA A 814 -16.40 -14.23 15.04
CA ALA A 814 -17.46 -13.32 14.61
C ALA A 814 -18.32 -13.98 13.51
N PRO A 815 -19.22 -14.92 13.88
CA PRO A 815 -20.05 -15.63 12.92
C PRO A 815 -21.01 -14.67 12.20
N THR A 816 -21.05 -14.78 10.89
CA THR A 816 -21.86 -13.90 10.02
C THR A 816 -23.36 -14.23 10.12
N PRO A 817 -24.26 -13.24 10.14
CA PRO A 817 -25.66 -13.44 10.55
C PRO A 817 -26.54 -14.15 9.52
N ARG A 818 -26.22 -14.13 8.22
CA ARG A 818 -27.11 -14.66 7.17
C ARG A 818 -27.33 -16.17 7.32
N PRO A 819 -28.58 -16.66 7.24
CA PRO A 819 -28.89 -18.08 7.36
C PRO A 819 -28.53 -18.86 6.08
N TYR A 820 -28.49 -20.20 6.20
CA TYR A 820 -28.16 -21.12 5.10
C TYR A 820 -28.98 -20.87 3.82
N ALA A 821 -30.30 -20.71 3.95
CA ALA A 821 -31.22 -20.55 2.82
C ALA A 821 -30.96 -19.30 1.97
N GLU A 822 -30.40 -18.25 2.55
CA GLU A 822 -30.11 -16.97 1.88
C GLU A 822 -28.68 -16.89 1.30
N ARG A 823 -27.82 -17.85 1.64
CA ARG A 823 -26.46 -17.95 1.10
C ARG A 823 -26.48 -18.70 -0.22
N ARG A 824 -25.59 -18.38 -1.16
CA ARG A 824 -25.44 -19.10 -2.44
C ARG A 824 -23.96 -19.23 -2.81
N ASP A 825 -23.64 -19.93 -3.90
CA ASP A 825 -22.29 -20.00 -4.48
C ASP A 825 -21.19 -20.57 -3.58
N ILE A 826 -19.98 -20.67 -4.15
CA ILE A 826 -18.78 -21.26 -3.55
C ILE A 826 -17.70 -20.19 -3.47
N LEU A 827 -17.01 -20.07 -2.33
CA LEU A 827 -15.91 -19.12 -2.13
C LEU A 827 -14.57 -19.82 -2.00
N PHE A 828 -13.55 -19.29 -2.68
CA PHE A 828 -12.15 -19.49 -2.39
C PHE A 828 -11.49 -18.15 -2.02
N LEU A 829 -10.62 -18.16 -1.01
CA LEU A 829 -9.84 -17.01 -0.58
C LEU A 829 -8.34 -17.34 -0.64
N GLY A 830 -7.57 -16.53 -1.36
CA GLY A 830 -6.12 -16.68 -1.43
C GLY A 830 -5.42 -15.62 -2.27
N ALA A 831 -4.16 -15.32 -1.93
CA ALA A 831 -3.31 -14.45 -2.73
C ALA A 831 -2.54 -15.26 -3.80
N PHE A 832 -2.42 -14.70 -5.00
CA PHE A 832 -1.74 -15.28 -6.16
C PHE A 832 -0.50 -14.45 -6.50
N HIS A 833 0.66 -14.89 -6.00
CA HIS A 833 1.94 -14.19 -6.23
C HIS A 833 2.71 -14.75 -7.42
N SER A 834 2.54 -16.04 -7.73
CA SER A 834 3.15 -16.72 -8.87
C SER A 834 2.30 -17.89 -9.33
N GLU A 835 2.52 -18.36 -10.56
CA GLU A 835 1.84 -19.53 -11.13
C GLU A 835 2.29 -20.85 -10.48
N GLN A 836 3.46 -20.87 -9.84
CA GLN A 836 3.94 -22.02 -9.05
C GLN A 836 3.40 -22.01 -7.59
N SER A 837 2.56 -21.03 -7.23
CA SER A 837 2.05 -20.91 -5.86
C SER A 837 0.98 -21.97 -5.53
N PRO A 838 0.87 -22.39 -4.26
CA PRO A 838 -0.17 -23.32 -3.82
C PRO A 838 -1.59 -22.90 -4.19
N ASN A 839 -1.90 -21.59 -4.13
CA ASN A 839 -3.24 -21.09 -4.41
C ASN A 839 -3.55 -21.16 -5.91
N TYR A 840 -2.58 -20.84 -6.78
CA TYR A 840 -2.73 -20.99 -8.22
C TYR A 840 -2.97 -22.46 -8.60
N ASP A 841 -2.11 -23.35 -8.09
CA ASP A 841 -2.25 -24.80 -8.25
C ASP A 841 -3.63 -25.32 -7.77
N SER A 842 -4.06 -24.89 -6.58
CA SER A 842 -5.35 -25.26 -5.99
C SER A 842 -6.52 -24.89 -6.93
N MET A 843 -6.49 -23.70 -7.52
CA MET A 843 -7.56 -23.21 -8.39
C MET A 843 -7.53 -23.85 -9.76
N THR A 844 -6.34 -24.05 -10.34
CA THR A 844 -6.19 -24.80 -11.60
C THR A 844 -6.74 -26.20 -11.43
N TRP A 845 -6.32 -26.95 -10.40
CA TRP A 845 -6.83 -28.29 -10.14
C TRP A 845 -8.34 -28.32 -9.88
N PHE A 846 -8.85 -27.40 -9.05
CA PHE A 846 -10.29 -27.36 -8.76
C PHE A 846 -11.11 -27.05 -10.01
N VAL A 847 -10.71 -26.09 -10.83
CA VAL A 847 -11.44 -25.71 -12.04
C VAL A 847 -11.34 -26.78 -13.13
N GLU A 848 -10.18 -27.39 -13.32
CA GLU A 848 -9.95 -28.35 -14.39
C GLU A 848 -10.43 -29.76 -14.04
N GLU A 849 -10.29 -30.19 -12.79
CA GLU A 849 -10.57 -31.58 -12.39
C GLU A 849 -11.80 -31.74 -11.50
N VAL A 850 -12.09 -30.80 -10.59
CA VAL A 850 -13.22 -30.95 -9.62
C VAL A 850 -14.53 -30.38 -10.18
N LEU A 851 -14.50 -29.15 -10.69
CA LEU A 851 -15.65 -28.39 -11.18
C LEU A 851 -16.46 -29.14 -12.27
N PRO A 852 -15.85 -29.90 -13.21
CA PRO A 852 -16.60 -30.70 -14.19
C PRO A 852 -17.46 -31.81 -13.58
N HIS A 853 -17.19 -32.20 -12.33
CA HIS A 853 -17.95 -33.21 -11.60
C HIS A 853 -19.09 -32.64 -10.75
N LEU A 854 -19.21 -31.30 -10.60
CA LEU A 854 -20.29 -30.62 -9.85
C LEU A 854 -21.60 -30.55 -10.66
N LYS A 855 -22.20 -31.71 -10.93
CA LYS A 855 -23.40 -31.87 -11.76
C LYS A 855 -24.71 -31.76 -10.99
N ALA A 856 -24.70 -31.98 -9.68
CA ALA A 856 -25.89 -31.90 -8.82
C ALA A 856 -26.17 -30.47 -8.31
N LEU A 857 -25.30 -29.51 -8.62
CA LEU A 857 -25.54 -28.09 -8.35
C LEU A 857 -26.26 -27.42 -9.52
N PRO A 858 -27.14 -26.44 -9.27
CA PRO A 858 -27.73 -25.61 -10.32
C PRO A 858 -26.66 -24.99 -11.24
N GLU A 859 -27.02 -24.76 -12.51
CA GLU A 859 -26.06 -24.29 -13.51
C GLU A 859 -25.52 -22.87 -13.25
N ASP A 860 -26.27 -22.08 -12.50
CA ASP A 860 -25.95 -20.71 -12.10
C ASP A 860 -25.16 -20.62 -10.78
N VAL A 861 -24.74 -21.75 -10.19
CA VAL A 861 -23.86 -21.76 -9.03
C VAL A 861 -22.41 -21.57 -9.48
N CYS A 862 -21.79 -20.48 -9.02
CA CYS A 862 -20.44 -20.08 -9.39
C CYS A 862 -19.42 -20.33 -8.27
N LEU A 863 -18.17 -20.57 -8.66
CA LEU A 863 -16.98 -20.41 -7.83
C LEU A 863 -16.50 -18.97 -7.89
N HIS A 864 -16.36 -18.35 -6.72
CA HIS A 864 -15.85 -17.01 -6.55
C HIS A 864 -14.45 -17.04 -5.95
N ILE A 865 -13.50 -16.37 -6.60
CA ILE A 865 -12.10 -16.29 -6.20
C ILE A 865 -11.82 -14.87 -5.70
N ALA A 866 -11.59 -14.74 -4.39
CA ALA A 866 -11.22 -13.48 -3.75
C ALA A 866 -9.76 -13.49 -3.29
N GLY A 867 -9.10 -12.34 -3.41
CA GLY A 867 -7.73 -12.13 -2.95
C GLY A 867 -6.85 -11.38 -3.95
N TYR A 868 -5.66 -10.99 -3.49
CA TYR A 868 -4.68 -10.27 -4.30
C TYR A 868 -4.18 -11.13 -5.47
N VAL A 869 -4.10 -10.55 -6.66
CA VAL A 869 -3.48 -11.17 -7.84
C VAL A 869 -2.32 -10.27 -8.27
N HIS A 870 -1.10 -10.81 -8.21
CA HIS A 870 0.08 -10.08 -8.68
C HIS A 870 -0.04 -9.84 -10.21
N PRO A 871 0.33 -8.66 -10.73
CA PRO A 871 0.17 -8.33 -12.16
C PRO A 871 0.85 -9.28 -13.14
N SER A 872 1.84 -10.06 -12.69
CA SER A 872 2.54 -11.05 -13.50
C SER A 872 1.86 -12.43 -13.56
N VAL A 873 0.77 -12.66 -12.80
CA VAL A 873 0.07 -13.95 -12.77
C VAL A 873 -1.04 -13.96 -13.81
N ASP A 874 -1.03 -14.94 -14.70
CA ASP A 874 -2.09 -15.08 -15.71
C ASP A 874 -3.30 -15.85 -15.17
N MET A 875 -4.35 -15.13 -14.77
CA MET A 875 -5.62 -15.74 -14.32
C MET A 875 -6.62 -16.00 -15.48
N THR A 876 -6.22 -15.75 -16.73
CA THR A 876 -7.14 -15.77 -17.88
C THR A 876 -7.74 -17.15 -18.12
N ALA A 877 -6.96 -18.22 -17.96
CA ALA A 877 -7.44 -19.59 -18.13
C ALA A 877 -8.57 -19.93 -17.14
N LEU A 878 -8.41 -19.54 -15.87
CA LEU A 878 -9.41 -19.74 -14.83
C LEU A 878 -10.67 -18.91 -15.10
N GLY A 879 -10.50 -17.62 -15.44
CA GLY A 879 -11.60 -16.68 -15.70
C GLY A 879 -12.34 -16.87 -17.04
N GLN A 880 -11.94 -17.85 -17.86
CA GLN A 880 -12.68 -18.28 -19.06
C GLN A 880 -13.78 -19.29 -18.73
N HIS A 881 -13.70 -19.98 -17.59
CA HIS A 881 -14.71 -20.97 -17.21
C HIS A 881 -16.04 -20.28 -16.84
N PRO A 882 -17.19 -20.71 -17.38
CA PRO A 882 -18.48 -20.00 -17.21
C PRO A 882 -19.00 -19.96 -15.79
N ARG A 883 -18.53 -20.86 -14.92
CA ARG A 883 -18.86 -20.92 -13.48
C ARG A 883 -17.77 -20.34 -12.57
N VAL A 884 -16.84 -19.54 -13.08
CA VAL A 884 -15.75 -18.95 -12.29
C VAL A 884 -15.80 -17.43 -12.38
N GLU A 885 -15.84 -16.79 -11.22
CA GLU A 885 -15.81 -15.35 -11.06
C GLU A 885 -14.60 -14.93 -10.20
N ILE A 886 -13.85 -13.94 -10.68
CA ILE A 886 -12.69 -13.39 -9.99
C ILE A 886 -13.07 -12.03 -9.42
N ILE A 887 -13.12 -11.94 -8.10
CA ILE A 887 -13.46 -10.70 -7.37
C ILE A 887 -12.21 -9.82 -7.22
N GLY A 888 -11.04 -10.43 -6.99
CA GLY A 888 -9.81 -9.72 -6.68
C GLY A 888 -9.71 -9.28 -5.22
N PRO A 889 -8.88 -8.27 -4.89
CA PRO A 889 -8.68 -7.82 -3.51
C PRO A 889 -9.91 -7.09 -2.96
N VAL A 890 -10.28 -7.42 -1.72
CA VAL A 890 -11.45 -6.86 -1.02
C VAL A 890 -11.03 -6.32 0.34
N GLU A 891 -11.48 -5.11 0.69
CA GLU A 891 -11.11 -4.45 1.95
C GLU A 891 -11.75 -5.08 3.19
N ASP A 892 -13.01 -5.52 3.08
CA ASP A 892 -13.73 -6.22 4.15
C ASP A 892 -14.30 -7.55 3.64
N LEU A 893 -13.75 -8.65 4.15
CA LEU A 893 -14.16 -10.01 3.81
C LEU A 893 -15.49 -10.41 4.47
N THR A 894 -15.99 -9.65 5.45
CA THR A 894 -17.21 -9.99 6.20
C THR A 894 -18.41 -10.17 5.28
N ALA A 895 -18.58 -9.28 4.28
CA ALA A 895 -19.67 -9.37 3.31
C ALA A 895 -19.57 -10.62 2.41
N LEU A 896 -18.36 -11.04 2.05
CA LEU A 896 -18.14 -12.28 1.29
C LEU A 896 -18.51 -13.47 2.16
N PHE A 897 -17.93 -13.59 3.35
CA PHE A 897 -18.23 -14.69 4.26
C PHE A 897 -19.69 -14.74 4.69
N ASP A 898 -20.44 -13.63 4.67
CA ASP A 898 -21.89 -13.62 4.92
C ASP A 898 -22.72 -14.09 3.71
N THR A 899 -22.17 -13.98 2.50
CA THR A 899 -22.89 -14.26 1.24
C THR A 899 -22.75 -15.71 0.79
N TYR A 900 -21.55 -16.29 0.89
CA TYR A 900 -21.28 -17.60 0.29
C TYR A 900 -21.74 -18.78 1.15
N ARG A 901 -22.21 -19.85 0.50
CA ARG A 901 -22.75 -21.04 1.18
C ARG A 901 -21.66 -22.04 1.54
N VAL A 902 -20.69 -22.26 0.65
CA VAL A 902 -19.60 -23.22 0.86
C VAL A 902 -18.27 -22.54 0.65
N PHE A 903 -17.32 -22.77 1.56
CA PHE A 903 -15.93 -22.41 1.37
C PHE A 903 -15.13 -23.62 0.86
N VAL A 904 -14.23 -23.43 -0.09
CA VAL A 904 -13.32 -24.50 -0.56
C VAL A 904 -11.87 -24.12 -0.32
N ALA A 905 -11.07 -25.09 0.13
CA ALA A 905 -9.62 -24.98 0.19
C ALA A 905 -8.97 -26.24 -0.39
N PRO A 906 -8.90 -26.37 -1.73
CA PRO A 906 -8.45 -27.58 -2.43
C PRO A 906 -6.91 -27.63 -2.55
N THR A 907 -6.19 -27.36 -1.46
CA THR A 907 -4.73 -27.18 -1.50
C THR A 907 -3.98 -28.50 -1.50
N ARG A 908 -3.17 -28.74 -2.55
CA ARG A 908 -2.46 -30.01 -2.78
C ARG A 908 -1.06 -30.07 -2.16
N PHE A 909 -0.44 -28.90 -1.98
CA PHE A 909 0.80 -28.74 -1.23
C PHE A 909 0.76 -27.42 -0.47
N ALA A 910 1.13 -27.46 0.80
CA ALA A 910 1.15 -26.32 1.71
C ALA A 910 2.21 -26.58 2.78
N GLY A 911 2.45 -25.57 3.59
CA GLY A 911 3.16 -25.71 4.85
C GLY A 911 2.58 -24.71 5.83
N GLY A 912 2.62 -25.07 7.12
CA GLY A 912 2.10 -24.25 8.21
C GLY A 912 0.58 -24.36 8.38
N LEU A 913 0.06 -23.64 9.37
CA LEU A 913 -1.35 -23.70 9.75
C LEU A 913 -2.22 -22.90 8.75
N PRO A 914 -3.26 -23.48 8.11
CA PRO A 914 -3.99 -22.82 7.03
C PRO A 914 -4.98 -21.78 7.56
N PHE A 915 -4.50 -20.54 7.70
CA PHE A 915 -5.28 -19.42 8.24
C PHE A 915 -6.64 -19.22 7.56
N LYS A 916 -6.74 -19.40 6.23
CA LYS A 916 -7.99 -19.28 5.47
C LYS A 916 -9.09 -20.26 5.92
N VAL A 917 -8.71 -21.44 6.38
CA VAL A 917 -9.63 -22.46 6.93
C VAL A 917 -10.17 -21.98 8.28
N GLN A 918 -9.28 -21.48 9.15
CA GLN A 918 -9.64 -20.92 10.45
C GLN A 918 -10.50 -19.66 10.30
N GLU A 919 -10.17 -18.78 9.35
CA GLU A 919 -10.92 -17.55 9.07
C GLU A 919 -12.34 -17.85 8.58
N ALA A 920 -12.50 -18.78 7.64
CA ALA A 920 -13.82 -19.23 7.20
C ALA A 920 -14.64 -19.81 8.38
N ALA A 921 -14.00 -20.60 9.25
CA ALA A 921 -14.65 -21.16 10.44
C ALA A 921 -15.09 -20.07 11.42
N ALA A 922 -14.22 -19.09 11.71
CA ALA A 922 -14.50 -17.99 12.64
C ALA A 922 -15.65 -17.09 12.15
N ARG A 923 -15.82 -16.98 10.83
CA ARG A 923 -16.96 -16.31 10.19
C ARG A 923 -18.19 -17.19 10.01
N GLY A 924 -18.10 -18.47 10.38
CA GLY A 924 -19.20 -19.41 10.42
C GLY A 924 -19.58 -19.99 9.06
N VAL A 925 -18.64 -20.12 8.13
CA VAL A 925 -18.86 -20.72 6.80
C VAL A 925 -18.29 -22.14 6.78
N PRO A 926 -19.12 -23.18 6.63
CA PRO A 926 -18.67 -24.56 6.43
C PRO A 926 -17.83 -24.74 5.17
N MET A 927 -16.93 -25.72 5.22
CA MET A 927 -15.87 -25.87 4.21
C MET A 927 -15.63 -27.31 3.78
N VAL A 928 -15.14 -27.43 2.54
CA VAL A 928 -14.51 -28.65 2.00
C VAL A 928 -13.03 -28.37 1.76
N VAL A 929 -12.16 -29.20 2.33
CA VAL A 929 -10.71 -29.03 2.28
C VAL A 929 -10.03 -30.32 1.82
N THR A 930 -8.73 -30.27 1.53
CA THR A 930 -7.93 -31.48 1.34
C THR A 930 -7.57 -32.13 2.68
N ASP A 931 -7.25 -33.43 2.66
CA ASP A 931 -6.75 -34.12 3.87
C ASP A 931 -5.47 -33.47 4.43
N LEU A 932 -4.62 -32.91 3.56
CA LEU A 932 -3.47 -32.11 3.96
C LEU A 932 -3.87 -30.99 4.93
N LEU A 933 -4.82 -30.13 4.53
CA LEU A 933 -5.23 -29.00 5.37
C LEU A 933 -5.97 -29.46 6.63
N ARG A 934 -6.72 -30.59 6.57
CA ARG A 934 -7.36 -31.18 7.75
C ARG A 934 -6.32 -31.57 8.80
N GLU A 935 -5.24 -32.21 8.37
CA GLU A 935 -4.16 -32.65 9.26
C GLU A 935 -3.44 -31.46 9.89
N GLU A 936 -3.15 -30.43 9.11
CA GLU A 936 -2.51 -29.20 9.59
C GLU A 936 -3.35 -28.50 10.68
N VAL A 937 -4.68 -28.42 10.54
CA VAL A 937 -5.55 -27.85 11.60
C VAL A 937 -5.88 -28.84 12.72
N GLY A 938 -5.64 -30.14 12.54
CA GLY A 938 -5.96 -31.18 13.51
C GLY A 938 -7.47 -31.40 13.72
N TRP A 939 -8.31 -31.07 12.75
CA TRP A 939 -9.78 -31.21 12.84
C TRP A 939 -10.27 -32.55 12.27
N GLN A 940 -11.49 -32.94 12.64
CA GLN A 940 -12.11 -34.19 12.18
C GLN A 940 -13.11 -33.94 11.04
N THR A 941 -13.02 -34.79 10.01
CA THR A 941 -14.01 -34.84 8.92
C THR A 941 -15.38 -35.27 9.48
N GLU A 942 -16.47 -34.83 8.86
CA GLU A 942 -17.88 -35.03 9.31
C GLU A 942 -18.29 -34.31 10.61
N GLU A 943 -17.32 -33.82 11.38
CA GLU A 943 -17.55 -33.08 12.63
C GLU A 943 -17.40 -31.57 12.43
N SER A 944 -16.20 -31.11 12.04
CA SER A 944 -15.86 -29.67 11.94
C SER A 944 -15.66 -29.20 10.50
N LEU A 945 -15.34 -30.10 9.58
CA LEU A 945 -15.20 -29.84 8.15
C LEU A 945 -15.49 -31.10 7.34
N LEU A 946 -15.50 -31.01 6.00
CA LEU A 946 -15.34 -32.18 5.14
C LEU A 946 -13.93 -32.16 4.54
N SER A 947 -13.26 -33.30 4.55
CA SER A 947 -11.96 -33.48 3.89
C SER A 947 -11.99 -34.60 2.86
N VAL A 948 -11.18 -34.44 1.81
CA VAL A 948 -11.00 -35.44 0.74
C VAL A 948 -9.52 -35.47 0.32
N PRO A 949 -8.96 -36.63 -0.09
CA PRO A 949 -7.65 -36.70 -0.70
C PRO A 949 -7.51 -35.79 -1.95
N ALA A 950 -6.33 -35.21 -2.13
CA ALA A 950 -6.05 -34.29 -3.24
C ALA A 950 -5.99 -34.98 -4.63
N ASP A 951 -5.94 -36.31 -4.66
CA ASP A 951 -5.93 -37.14 -5.87
C ASP A 951 -7.31 -37.73 -6.22
N GLU A 952 -8.36 -37.35 -5.48
CA GLU A 952 -9.74 -37.81 -5.70
C GLU A 952 -10.70 -36.66 -6.09
N PRO A 953 -10.57 -36.07 -7.30
CA PRO A 953 -11.37 -34.91 -7.71
C PRO A 953 -12.88 -35.15 -7.70
N MET A 954 -13.32 -36.37 -8.06
CA MET A 954 -14.73 -36.74 -8.03
C MET A 954 -15.28 -36.82 -6.60
N ALA A 955 -14.50 -37.31 -5.63
CA ALA A 955 -14.91 -37.34 -4.24
C ALA A 955 -14.99 -35.91 -3.65
N PHE A 956 -14.08 -35.02 -4.07
CA PHE A 956 -14.10 -33.61 -3.66
C PHE A 956 -15.38 -32.92 -4.15
N ALA A 957 -15.75 -33.16 -5.41
CA ALA A 957 -17.00 -32.65 -5.98
C ALA A 957 -18.24 -33.15 -5.21
N VAL A 958 -18.29 -34.45 -4.90
CA VAL A 958 -19.39 -35.04 -4.11
C VAL A 958 -19.47 -34.44 -2.71
N ALA A 959 -18.33 -34.17 -2.06
CA ALA A 959 -18.30 -33.52 -0.76
C ALA A 959 -18.85 -32.07 -0.82
N VAL A 960 -18.48 -31.31 -1.86
CA VAL A 960 -19.01 -29.95 -2.10
C VAL A 960 -20.52 -30.00 -2.35
N GLU A 961 -21.00 -30.89 -3.21
CA GLU A 961 -22.43 -31.07 -3.51
C GLU A 961 -23.24 -31.43 -2.26
N ARG A 962 -22.71 -32.35 -1.45
CA ARG A 962 -23.36 -32.78 -0.21
C ARG A 962 -23.44 -31.64 0.78
N LEU A 963 -22.34 -30.91 1.00
CA LEU A 963 -22.33 -29.76 1.92
C LEU A 963 -23.24 -28.62 1.42
N TYR A 964 -23.31 -28.41 0.11
CA TYR A 964 -24.14 -27.38 -0.47
C TYR A 964 -25.64 -27.67 -0.31
N ASN A 965 -26.06 -28.94 -0.40
CA ASN A 965 -27.48 -29.34 -0.43
C ASN A 965 -28.05 -29.83 0.91
N ASP A 966 -27.21 -30.20 1.90
CA ASP A 966 -27.65 -30.70 3.20
C ASP A 966 -27.55 -29.61 4.29
N GLU A 967 -28.67 -28.92 4.56
CA GLU A 967 -28.74 -27.89 5.60
C GLU A 967 -28.40 -28.44 7.00
N ALA A 968 -28.77 -29.68 7.31
CA ALA A 968 -28.53 -30.25 8.64
C ALA A 968 -27.04 -30.53 8.86
N LEU A 969 -26.35 -31.06 7.84
CA LEU A 969 -24.90 -31.18 7.81
C LEU A 969 -24.24 -29.81 7.93
N TRP A 970 -24.68 -28.84 7.12
CA TRP A 970 -24.14 -27.48 7.12
C TRP A 970 -24.18 -26.83 8.51
N GLN A 971 -25.35 -26.89 9.17
CA GLN A 971 -25.54 -26.33 10.51
C GLN A 971 -24.73 -27.07 11.58
N ARG A 972 -24.55 -28.40 11.42
CA ARG A 972 -23.69 -29.20 12.32
C ARG A 972 -22.23 -28.77 12.18
N LEU A 973 -21.69 -28.79 10.97
CA LEU A 973 -20.30 -28.41 10.69
C LEU A 973 -20.03 -26.97 11.14
N ARG A 974 -20.92 -26.02 10.84
CA ARG A 974 -20.80 -24.63 11.31
C ARG A 974 -20.61 -24.53 12.82
N ARG A 975 -21.46 -25.19 13.60
CA ARG A 975 -21.40 -25.13 15.08
C ARG A 975 -20.13 -25.78 15.64
N SER A 976 -19.69 -26.88 15.05
CA SER A 976 -18.48 -27.59 15.48
C SER A 976 -17.21 -26.83 15.07
N ALA A 977 -17.16 -26.32 13.84
CA ALA A 977 -16.05 -25.50 13.33
C ALA A 977 -15.84 -24.26 14.21
N LEU A 978 -16.91 -23.55 14.57
CA LEU A 978 -16.86 -22.40 15.47
C LEU A 978 -16.25 -22.74 16.85
N LYS A 979 -16.56 -23.92 17.39
CA LYS A 979 -15.98 -24.38 18.65
C LYS A 979 -14.51 -24.78 18.51
N ALA A 980 -14.16 -25.44 17.40
CA ALA A 980 -12.79 -25.87 17.12
C ALA A 980 -11.88 -24.65 16.95
N VAL A 981 -12.25 -23.70 16.10
CA VAL A 981 -11.47 -22.47 15.90
C VAL A 981 -11.38 -21.64 17.18
N GLN A 982 -12.46 -21.47 17.95
CA GLN A 982 -12.41 -20.74 19.23
C GLN A 982 -11.39 -21.35 20.19
N LYS A 983 -11.28 -22.68 20.24
CA LYS A 983 -10.30 -23.37 21.08
C LYS A 983 -8.87 -23.12 20.61
N ASP A 984 -8.64 -23.20 19.30
CA ASP A 984 -7.30 -23.19 18.71
C ASP A 984 -6.73 -21.77 18.54
N THR A 985 -7.58 -20.75 18.43
CA THR A 985 -7.18 -19.36 18.15
C THR A 985 -7.55 -18.38 19.26
N ASP A 986 -7.80 -18.89 20.47
CA ASP A 986 -8.24 -18.07 21.61
C ASP A 986 -7.23 -16.94 21.91
N PRO A 987 -7.63 -15.65 21.84
CA PRO A 987 -6.71 -14.53 22.06
C PRO A 987 -6.06 -14.50 23.45
N GLU A 988 -6.72 -15.05 24.47
CA GLU A 988 -6.18 -15.16 25.83
C GLU A 988 -5.09 -16.23 25.89
N HIS A 989 -5.34 -17.41 25.32
CA HIS A 989 -4.33 -18.47 25.23
C HIS A 989 -3.11 -18.02 24.41
N PHE A 990 -3.33 -17.34 23.28
CA PHE A 990 -2.24 -16.81 22.45
C PHE A 990 -1.35 -15.86 23.26
N ARG A 991 -1.95 -14.92 24.00
CA ARG A 991 -1.20 -13.97 24.83
C ARG A 991 -0.48 -14.63 26.01
N GLN A 992 -1.07 -15.65 26.64
CA GLN A 992 -0.40 -16.43 27.69
C GLN A 992 0.79 -17.21 27.15
N ALA A 993 0.65 -17.84 25.98
CA ALA A 993 1.74 -18.54 25.30
C ALA A 993 2.87 -17.55 24.94
N LEU A 994 2.52 -16.40 24.37
CA LEU A 994 3.50 -15.35 24.07
C LEU A 994 4.20 -14.82 25.33
N GLN A 995 3.47 -14.60 26.43
CA GLN A 995 4.07 -14.20 27.70
C GLN A 995 5.07 -15.24 28.21
N HIS A 996 4.75 -16.54 28.10
CA HIS A 996 5.66 -17.61 28.47
C HIS A 996 6.91 -17.65 27.59
N ILE A 997 6.75 -17.45 26.28
CA ILE A 997 7.87 -17.33 25.31
C ILE A 997 8.78 -16.16 25.68
N MET A 998 8.19 -15.00 25.99
CA MET A 998 8.96 -13.82 26.36
C MET A 998 9.72 -14.04 27.67
N GLN A 999 9.11 -14.68 28.67
CA GLN A 999 9.78 -15.06 29.91
C GLN A 999 10.95 -16.02 29.68
N ALA A 1000 10.78 -17.02 28.81
CA ALA A 1000 11.82 -17.99 28.47
C ALA A 1000 12.95 -17.40 27.59
N SER A 1001 12.65 -16.34 26.85
CA SER A 1001 13.63 -15.63 26.00
C SER A 1001 14.42 -14.57 26.74
N LEU A 1002 13.90 -14.04 27.85
CA LEU A 1002 14.50 -12.92 28.59
C LEU A 1002 15.09 -13.31 29.95
N GLY A 1003 14.68 -14.46 30.51
CA GLY A 1003 15.20 -15.02 31.75
C GLY A 1003 16.34 -15.98 31.51
#